data_AF-A0A7W7Q4L8-F1
#
_entry.id   AF-A0A7W7Q4L8-F1
#
_cell.length_a   1.000
_cell.length_b   1.000
_cell.length_c   1.000
_cell.angle_alpha   90.00
_cell.angle_beta   90.00
_cell.angle_gamma   90.00
#
_symmetry.space_group_name_H-M   'P 1'
#
loop_
_entity.id
_entity.type
_entity.pdbx_description
1 polymer ?
#
loop_
_entity_poly.entity_id
_entity_poly.type
_entity_poly.pdbx_seq_one_letter_code
_entity_poly.pdbx_strand_id
1 'polypeptide(L)'
;MGRWLGAVLSVTVASAASAGLLAVAPAASADEADYPVVGGVVRDNVDNTHGRSAAEEFDGRPQARIAADYVRGIDVSRWQHDTPIDWSQVAGSGVRFVGVKATEGNYDQQEFYASDMSGAQGAGMYSFPYHFATPNDSGATEQANYFLDYANFTPNGKTLRPAIDIETNPYDTANRCYDKTPAQLVSWVREFVDVVKRRTGVDPIVYTAPAFWQECMGNSSAFASYPLWVASWSSNPTTPTLPAGWSNWELWQYSATTTVPGITGPVDGNYVRGGEEALAALATKASDPSGYTAIAPTRVLDTRGSGPLGARGSVTVDLSSRLPATATAAVLNVTGIATANTFVTVWPTGATRPNASNLNLVAGDIRPNLVTVQLNADRKVQVYNNSGSTHVLADLAGWYATDAPGLNTALAPQRVLDTRSTAAVGPGGKVTLNLSSRVPASATAVTLNLTGVGATLSTFVTAWPTGVARPNASNLNLASASPTSNLVTVQLGTNRSVDLYNNSGQVHLLADLAGYYGPDSGAKFIALSPMRVLDTRTATTNWTPVSGGGTAVPLTMSGPIPAGATAAVMNLTGVSPSVATFVSAYPKTSATPARPTTSNLNLTAGQILPNLSSVALGPNRDVWLFNNAGTINLIADLAGYFAPDAE
;
A
#
# COMPACT_ATOMS: atom_id res chain seq x y z
N MET A 1 -37.36 12.60 65.10
CA MET A 1 -35.92 12.81 65.36
C MET A 1 -35.29 13.11 64.00
N GLY A 2 -35.26 14.35 63.47
CA GLY A 2 -34.48 15.54 63.88
C GLY A 2 -33.04 15.42 63.35
N ARG A 3 -32.40 16.28 62.53
CA ARG A 3 -32.56 17.66 61.98
C ARG A 3 -31.59 17.79 60.75
N TRP A 4 -31.91 18.46 59.62
CA TRP A 4 -31.50 19.83 59.12
C TRP A 4 -30.00 20.20 59.28
N LEU A 5 -29.22 20.87 58.39
CA LEU A 5 -29.32 21.89 57.28
C LEU A 5 -28.15 21.71 56.27
N GLY A 6 -28.17 22.10 54.97
CA GLY A 6 -27.97 23.45 54.36
C GLY A 6 -26.45 23.80 54.20
N ALA A 7 -25.86 24.27 53.10
CA ALA A 7 -26.28 25.34 52.17
C ALA A 7 -25.45 25.39 50.85
N VAL A 8 -26.00 26.15 49.90
CA VAL A 8 -25.58 26.48 48.51
C VAL A 8 -24.62 27.68 48.50
N LEU A 9 -23.75 27.79 47.49
CA LEU A 9 -23.17 29.08 47.09
C LEU A 9 -23.07 29.22 45.56
N SER A 10 -23.73 30.23 45.04
CA SER A 10 -23.62 30.79 43.68
C SER A 10 -23.06 32.21 43.82
N VAL A 11 -22.16 32.65 42.93
CA VAL A 11 -21.87 34.08 42.70
C VAL A 11 -21.57 34.33 41.22
N THR A 12 -22.19 35.38 40.68
CA THR A 12 -21.99 35.96 39.36
C THR A 12 -21.69 37.47 39.52
N VAL A 13 -21.09 38.07 38.46
CA VAL A 13 -20.92 39.51 38.10
C VAL A 13 -19.89 40.30 38.96
N ALA A 14 -19.07 41.26 38.49
CA ALA A 14 -19.06 42.09 37.28
C ALA A 14 -17.68 42.70 36.95
N SER A 15 -17.62 43.27 35.74
CA SER A 15 -16.60 43.99 34.97
C SER A 15 -15.95 45.26 35.56
N ALA A 16 -14.74 45.58 35.10
CA ALA A 16 -14.31 46.96 34.77
C ALA A 16 -13.19 46.95 33.70
N ALA A 17 -13.33 47.82 32.70
CA ALA A 17 -12.41 48.04 31.58
C ALA A 17 -11.40 49.16 31.87
N SER A 18 -10.26 49.16 31.17
CA SER A 18 -9.54 50.39 30.77
C SER A 18 -8.61 50.10 29.58
N ALA A 19 -8.57 51.05 28.66
CA ALA A 19 -8.10 50.97 27.29
C ALA A 19 -6.58 51.15 27.12
N GLY A 20 -6.06 50.65 26.00
CA GLY A 20 -4.76 51.01 25.42
C GLY A 20 -4.74 50.66 23.94
N LEU A 21 -5.08 51.63 23.10
CA LEU A 21 -4.96 51.59 21.64
C LEU A 21 -3.48 51.46 21.22
N LEU A 22 -3.19 50.65 20.21
CA LEU A 22 -2.27 51.01 19.13
C LEU A 22 -2.67 50.23 17.86
N ALA A 23 -3.02 51.01 16.84
CA ALA A 23 -3.55 50.55 15.57
C ALA A 23 -2.45 49.93 14.69
N VAL A 24 -2.82 48.86 14.00
CA VAL A 24 -2.10 48.31 12.84
C VAL A 24 -2.49 49.12 11.61
N ALA A 25 -1.50 49.70 10.93
CA ALA A 25 -1.66 50.22 9.57
C ALA A 25 -1.07 49.21 8.56
N PRO A 26 -1.65 49.08 7.36
CA PRO A 26 -1.18 48.15 6.33
C PRO A 26 -0.07 48.82 5.50
N ALA A 27 1.02 48.09 5.24
CA ALA A 27 2.02 48.54 4.28
C ALA A 27 1.70 47.99 2.90
N ALA A 28 1.61 48.92 1.96
CA ALA A 28 1.29 48.77 0.56
C ALA A 28 2.44 48.14 -0.26
N SER A 29 2.06 47.65 -1.43
CA SER A 29 2.89 47.40 -2.61
C SER A 29 3.80 48.59 -2.96
N ALA A 30 5.04 48.31 -3.35
CA ALA A 30 5.85 49.19 -4.17
C ALA A 30 6.81 48.38 -5.04
N ASP A 31 7.06 48.93 -6.22
CA ASP A 31 7.64 48.37 -7.41
C ASP A 31 9.12 47.97 -7.34
N GLU A 32 9.45 47.03 -8.23
CA GLU A 32 10.57 47.03 -9.18
C GLU A 32 11.74 48.01 -8.90
N ALA A 33 12.88 47.46 -8.52
CA ALA A 33 14.18 48.11 -8.63
C ALA A 33 15.21 47.14 -9.21
N ASP A 34 15.48 47.38 -10.49
CA ASP A 34 16.44 46.76 -11.39
C ASP A 34 17.89 47.13 -11.00
N TYR A 35 18.79 46.16 -10.77
CA TYR A 35 20.25 46.32 -10.63
C TYR A 35 20.98 44.96 -10.73
N PRO A 36 22.21 44.90 -11.29
CA PRO A 36 22.49 44.59 -12.68
C PRO A 36 23.10 43.20 -12.91
N VAL A 37 22.99 42.72 -14.15
CA VAL A 37 23.79 41.62 -14.71
C VAL A 37 25.27 41.98 -14.65
N VAL A 38 26.04 41.27 -13.82
CA VAL A 38 27.51 41.22 -13.92
C VAL A 38 27.98 39.78 -13.72
N GLY A 39 28.53 39.22 -14.80
CA GLY A 39 29.70 38.34 -14.78
C GLY A 39 29.51 36.94 -14.20
N GLY A 40 29.54 35.94 -15.08
CA GLY A 40 29.57 34.53 -14.72
C GLY A 40 30.65 34.20 -13.69
N VAL A 41 30.24 33.44 -12.68
CA VAL A 41 31.14 32.72 -11.78
C VAL A 41 30.84 31.24 -12.01
N VAL A 42 31.76 30.58 -12.70
CA VAL A 42 31.92 29.12 -12.64
C VAL A 42 32.05 28.77 -11.15
N ARG A 43 31.06 28.10 -10.57
CA ARG A 43 31.12 27.68 -9.17
C ARG A 43 31.77 26.29 -9.15
N ASP A 44 33.02 26.28 -8.70
CA ASP A 44 33.78 25.09 -8.34
C ASP A 44 33.03 24.27 -7.28
N ASN A 45 32.87 22.99 -7.58
CA ASN A 45 32.52 21.94 -6.62
C ASN A 45 33.63 21.83 -5.55
N VAL A 46 33.28 22.07 -4.28
CA VAL A 46 34.11 21.79 -3.10
C VAL A 46 33.38 20.64 -2.39
N ASP A 47 33.87 19.42 -2.26
CA ASP A 47 35.20 18.91 -1.94
C ASP A 47 35.48 17.62 -2.74
N ASN A 48 36.48 17.71 -3.62
CA ASN A 48 36.88 16.71 -4.58
C ASN A 48 38.26 16.19 -4.15
N THR A 49 38.31 15.44 -3.05
CA THR A 49 39.57 14.91 -2.49
C THR A 49 39.59 13.39 -2.36
N HIS A 50 39.02 12.65 -3.31
CA HIS A 50 39.36 11.24 -3.52
C HIS A 50 39.57 10.97 -5.02
N GLY A 51 40.83 11.02 -5.46
CA GLY A 51 41.34 10.43 -6.71
C GLY A 51 40.57 10.74 -8.00
N ARG A 52 40.89 11.87 -8.65
CA ARG A 52 40.52 12.10 -10.05
C ARG A 52 41.12 10.99 -10.92
N SER A 53 40.29 10.09 -11.46
CA SER A 53 40.64 9.30 -12.64
C SER A 53 40.10 10.00 -13.88
N ALA A 54 40.88 9.94 -14.95
CA ALA A 54 40.67 10.65 -16.20
C ALA A 54 39.33 10.28 -16.86
N ALA A 55 38.77 11.21 -17.64
CA ALA A 55 37.68 10.93 -18.55
C ALA A 55 38.03 9.70 -19.40
N GLU A 56 37.34 8.58 -19.19
CA GLU A 56 37.45 7.41 -20.04
C GLU A 56 36.65 7.68 -21.33
N GLU A 57 37.36 8.23 -22.31
CA GLU A 57 36.99 8.09 -23.71
C GLU A 57 37.02 6.59 -24.07
N PHE A 58 36.04 6.15 -24.86
CA PHE A 58 35.72 4.74 -25.12
C PHE A 58 36.84 3.99 -25.87
N ASP A 59 37.89 3.55 -25.18
CA ASP A 59 38.92 2.64 -25.72
C ASP A 59 38.46 1.17 -25.63
N GLY A 60 37.66 0.76 -26.61
CA GLY A 60 38.11 -0.28 -27.53
C GLY A 60 38.33 -1.74 -27.10
N ARG A 61 38.83 -2.15 -25.92
CA ARG A 61 39.12 -3.59 -25.60
C ARG A 61 39.27 -3.90 -24.08
N PRO A 62 38.98 -5.13 -23.58
CA PRO A 62 38.05 -6.16 -24.01
C PRO A 62 36.87 -6.27 -23.01
N GLN A 63 35.79 -5.52 -23.25
CA GLN A 63 34.57 -5.52 -22.41
C GLN A 63 33.74 -6.82 -22.47
N ALA A 64 34.13 -7.81 -23.29
CA ALA A 64 33.31 -8.98 -23.61
C ALA A 64 33.04 -9.93 -22.43
N ARG A 65 33.82 -9.88 -21.34
CA ARG A 65 33.59 -10.72 -20.14
C ARG A 65 32.86 -10.01 -18.99
N ILE A 66 32.80 -8.68 -19.00
CA ILE A 66 32.03 -7.88 -18.04
C ILE A 66 30.62 -7.60 -18.62
N ALA A 67 30.49 -7.41 -19.94
CA ALA A 67 29.23 -6.98 -20.56
C ALA A 67 28.06 -7.98 -20.52
N ALA A 68 28.28 -9.28 -20.27
CA ALA A 68 27.18 -10.25 -20.25
C ALA A 68 26.39 -10.23 -18.93
N ASP A 69 27.04 -9.86 -17.82
CA ASP A 69 26.46 -9.93 -16.48
C ASP A 69 25.99 -8.56 -15.96
N TYR A 70 26.36 -7.44 -16.60
CA TYR A 70 26.01 -6.10 -16.14
C TYR A 70 25.12 -5.36 -17.14
N VAL A 71 24.05 -4.76 -16.63
CA VAL A 71 23.17 -3.87 -17.38
C VAL A 71 23.52 -2.43 -17.06
N ARG A 72 23.69 -1.59 -18.10
CA ARG A 72 24.02 -0.16 -17.95
C ARG A 72 22.77 0.67 -17.66
N GLY A 73 22.92 1.59 -16.73
CA GLY A 73 21.94 2.63 -16.42
C GLY A 73 22.63 3.97 -16.14
N ILE A 74 21.83 4.97 -15.86
CA ILE A 74 22.25 6.30 -15.42
C ILE A 74 21.36 6.77 -14.28
N ASP A 75 21.70 7.89 -13.66
CA ASP A 75 20.76 8.65 -12.84
C ASP A 75 20.85 10.15 -13.17
N VAL A 76 19.71 10.83 -13.07
CA VAL A 76 19.54 12.22 -13.52
C VAL A 76 18.70 13.03 -12.53
N SER A 77 18.88 14.34 -12.60
CA SER A 77 18.10 15.35 -11.88
C SER A 77 17.91 16.58 -12.76
N ARG A 78 17.44 17.70 -12.21
CA ARG A 78 17.42 19.00 -12.92
C ARG A 78 18.76 19.41 -13.53
N TRP A 79 19.89 18.88 -13.04
CA TRP A 79 21.23 19.21 -13.52
C TRP A 79 21.56 18.66 -14.93
N GLN A 80 20.78 17.73 -15.47
CA GLN A 80 20.97 17.21 -16.82
C GLN A 80 20.14 17.95 -17.89
N HIS A 81 19.48 19.05 -17.51
CA HIS A 81 18.52 19.77 -18.36
C HIS A 81 18.99 21.14 -18.86
N ASP A 82 20.31 21.33 -19.06
CA ASP A 82 20.82 22.44 -19.87
C ASP A 82 20.17 22.45 -21.28
N THR A 83 19.86 21.25 -21.77
CA THR A 83 18.99 20.99 -22.93
C THR A 83 18.08 19.80 -22.62
N PRO A 84 16.87 19.69 -23.23
CA PRO A 84 16.02 18.52 -23.04
C PRO A 84 16.74 17.21 -23.37
N ILE A 85 16.57 16.19 -22.53
CA ILE A 85 17.15 14.86 -22.72
C ILE A 85 16.47 14.13 -23.89
N ASP A 86 17.26 13.62 -24.83
CA ASP A 86 16.78 12.74 -25.90
C ASP A 86 16.81 11.27 -25.44
N TRP A 87 15.70 10.83 -24.85
CA TRP A 87 15.55 9.46 -24.34
C TRP A 87 15.70 8.36 -25.40
N SER A 88 15.41 8.66 -26.67
CA SER A 88 15.59 7.69 -27.76
C SER A 88 17.08 7.45 -28.04
N GLN A 89 17.89 8.51 -28.02
CA GLN A 89 19.35 8.39 -28.11
C GLN A 89 19.95 7.72 -26.88
N VAL A 90 19.46 8.05 -25.68
CA VAL A 90 19.91 7.41 -24.43
C VAL A 90 19.66 5.90 -24.50
N ALA A 91 18.45 5.46 -24.82
CA ALA A 91 18.12 4.04 -24.99
C ALA A 91 18.93 3.38 -26.11
N GLY A 92 19.09 4.08 -27.24
CA GLY A 92 19.87 3.63 -28.40
C GLY A 92 21.37 3.43 -28.11
N SER A 93 21.91 4.14 -27.12
CA SER A 93 23.30 3.97 -26.67
C SER A 93 23.53 2.70 -25.83
N GLY A 94 22.46 1.97 -25.47
CA GLY A 94 22.54 0.75 -24.68
C GLY A 94 22.27 0.94 -23.19
N VAL A 95 21.83 2.12 -22.76
CA VAL A 95 21.29 2.34 -21.40
C VAL A 95 19.92 1.67 -21.31
N ARG A 96 19.61 1.05 -20.16
CA ARG A 96 18.39 0.26 -19.94
C ARG A 96 17.57 0.72 -18.76
N PHE A 97 18.15 1.47 -17.84
CA PHE A 97 17.42 2.05 -16.72
C PHE A 97 17.92 3.45 -16.36
N VAL A 98 17.07 4.23 -15.70
CA VAL A 98 17.42 5.54 -15.15
C VAL A 98 16.85 5.78 -13.75
N GLY A 99 17.67 6.23 -12.82
CA GLY A 99 17.21 6.86 -11.57
C GLY A 99 16.87 8.32 -11.82
N VAL A 100 15.70 8.80 -11.37
CA VAL A 100 15.28 10.19 -11.57
C VAL A 100 14.99 10.83 -10.22
N LYS A 101 15.64 11.95 -9.91
CA LYS A 101 15.38 12.68 -8.66
C LYS A 101 13.93 13.14 -8.68
N ALA A 102 13.16 12.75 -7.66
CA ALA A 102 11.78 13.18 -7.52
C ALA A 102 11.67 14.36 -6.57
N THR A 103 12.27 14.23 -5.39
CA THR A 103 12.17 15.24 -4.33
C THR A 103 13.45 15.35 -3.53
N GLU A 104 13.57 16.46 -2.83
CA GLU A 104 14.54 16.69 -1.78
C GLU A 104 13.86 17.31 -0.55
N GLY A 105 14.20 16.78 0.64
CA GLY A 105 13.54 17.16 1.88
C GLY A 105 12.00 17.06 1.80
N ASN A 106 11.30 17.99 2.44
CA ASN A 106 9.86 18.16 2.31
C ASN A 106 9.49 19.44 1.54
N TYR A 107 10.44 20.03 0.79
CA TYR A 107 10.32 21.38 0.24
C TYR A 107 10.60 21.49 -1.26
N ASP A 108 11.41 20.59 -1.86
CA ASP A 108 11.79 20.67 -3.27
C ASP A 108 11.23 19.50 -4.08
N GLN A 109 10.44 19.82 -5.11
CA GLN A 109 9.98 18.88 -6.14
C GLN A 109 10.76 19.14 -7.43
N GLN A 110 11.23 18.08 -8.08
CA GLN A 110 12.03 18.19 -9.29
C GLN A 110 11.15 18.35 -10.52
N GLU A 111 11.22 19.52 -11.16
CA GLU A 111 10.35 19.98 -12.24
C GLU A 111 10.34 19.07 -13.48
N PHE A 112 11.43 18.33 -13.74
CA PHE A 112 11.55 17.41 -14.88
C PHE A 112 11.22 15.95 -14.54
N TYR A 113 10.93 15.63 -13.26
CA TYR A 113 10.72 14.25 -12.81
C TYR A 113 9.69 13.50 -13.65
N ALA A 114 8.50 14.10 -13.86
CA ALA A 114 7.43 13.44 -14.58
C ALA A 114 7.75 13.23 -16.08
N SER A 115 8.39 14.21 -16.73
CA SER A 115 8.80 14.10 -18.13
C SER A 115 9.93 13.09 -18.32
N ASP A 116 10.85 12.99 -17.38
CA ASP A 116 11.98 12.06 -17.45
C ASP A 116 11.55 10.62 -17.21
N MET A 117 10.73 10.39 -16.18
CA MET A 117 10.15 9.08 -15.91
C MET A 117 9.34 8.55 -17.10
N SER A 118 8.48 9.38 -17.68
CA SER A 118 7.63 8.99 -18.82
C SER A 118 8.42 8.90 -20.13
N GLY A 119 9.35 9.81 -20.39
CA GLY A 119 10.21 9.82 -21.57
C GLY A 119 11.11 8.58 -21.64
N ALA A 120 11.77 8.24 -20.53
CA ALA A 120 12.60 7.04 -20.45
C ALA A 120 11.78 5.74 -20.65
N GLN A 121 10.62 5.64 -19.98
CA GLN A 121 9.73 4.48 -20.14
C GLN A 121 9.16 4.39 -21.57
N GLY A 122 8.83 5.52 -22.19
CA GLY A 122 8.41 5.60 -23.60
C GLY A 122 9.49 5.16 -24.59
N ALA A 123 10.76 5.36 -24.25
CA ALA A 123 11.91 4.82 -24.99
C ALA A 123 12.22 3.33 -24.68
N GLY A 124 11.40 2.69 -23.85
CA GLY A 124 11.50 1.26 -23.51
C GLY A 124 12.36 0.94 -22.28
N MET A 125 12.95 1.94 -21.64
CA MET A 125 13.81 1.78 -20.46
C MET A 125 12.98 1.54 -19.19
N TYR A 126 13.63 1.00 -18.16
CA TYR A 126 13.13 1.04 -16.79
C TYR A 126 13.46 2.39 -16.15
N SER A 127 12.69 2.81 -15.16
CA SER A 127 13.02 4.02 -14.39
C SER A 127 12.62 3.90 -12.93
N PHE A 128 13.26 4.66 -12.04
CA PHE A 128 12.88 4.69 -10.63
C PHE A 128 13.03 6.07 -10.00
N PRO A 129 12.12 6.44 -9.10
CA PRO A 129 12.24 7.69 -8.36
C PRO A 129 13.25 7.56 -7.23
N TYR A 130 14.03 8.61 -6.98
CA TYR A 130 14.81 8.72 -5.76
C TYR A 130 14.55 10.04 -5.00
N HIS A 131 14.79 9.99 -3.70
CA HIS A 131 14.59 11.10 -2.78
C HIS A 131 15.90 11.46 -2.09
N PHE A 132 16.34 12.70 -2.21
CA PHE A 132 17.50 13.21 -1.46
C PHE A 132 17.08 13.58 -0.04
N ALA A 133 17.60 12.83 0.93
CA ALA A 133 17.24 12.99 2.33
C ALA A 133 17.92 14.21 2.97
N THR A 134 17.17 14.96 3.77
CA THR A 134 17.71 16.05 4.62
C THR A 134 17.31 15.86 6.08
N PRO A 135 17.92 14.90 6.81
CA PRO A 135 17.43 14.50 8.13
C PRO A 135 17.42 15.60 9.22
N ASN A 136 18.23 16.65 9.07
CA ASN A 136 18.23 17.81 9.99
C ASN A 136 17.05 18.77 9.77
N ASP A 137 16.44 18.75 8.59
CA ASP A 137 15.41 19.71 8.20
C ASP A 137 14.00 19.24 8.63
N SER A 138 13.65 17.98 8.36
CA SER A 138 12.32 17.44 8.67
C SER A 138 12.31 15.96 9.06
N GLY A 139 11.16 15.49 9.56
CA GLY A 139 10.99 14.10 10.01
C GLY A 139 10.95 13.10 8.86
N ALA A 140 11.40 11.87 9.12
CA ALA A 140 11.48 10.82 8.10
C ALA A 140 10.13 10.47 7.48
N THR A 141 9.07 10.38 8.29
CA THR A 141 7.70 10.16 7.80
C THR A 141 7.20 11.29 6.91
N GLU A 142 7.60 12.54 7.20
CA GLU A 142 7.19 13.69 6.40
C GLU A 142 7.86 13.67 5.03
N GLN A 143 9.17 13.49 4.97
CA GLN A 143 9.92 13.39 3.72
C GLN A 143 9.49 12.18 2.87
N ALA A 144 9.28 11.01 3.49
CA ALA A 144 8.81 9.83 2.76
C ALA A 144 7.41 10.02 2.17
N ASN A 145 6.51 10.71 2.88
CA ASN A 145 5.19 11.01 2.33
C ASN A 145 5.25 12.05 1.21
N TYR A 146 6.04 13.11 1.39
CA TYR A 146 6.28 14.14 0.38
C TYR A 146 6.84 13.52 -0.91
N PHE A 147 7.84 12.66 -0.76
CA PHE A 147 8.42 11.88 -1.85
C PHE A 147 7.37 11.05 -2.59
N LEU A 148 6.58 10.24 -1.90
CA LEU A 148 5.68 9.29 -2.55
C LEU A 148 4.41 9.95 -3.10
N ASP A 149 3.98 11.06 -2.51
CA ASP A 149 2.88 11.88 -3.04
C ASP A 149 3.28 12.50 -4.39
N TYR A 150 4.53 12.99 -4.51
CA TYR A 150 5.02 13.55 -5.76
C TYR A 150 5.43 12.47 -6.79
N ALA A 151 6.13 11.43 -6.33
CA ALA A 151 6.64 10.37 -7.19
C ALA A 151 5.52 9.57 -7.87
N ASN A 152 4.33 9.51 -7.24
CA ASN A 152 3.14 8.83 -7.75
C ASN A 152 3.44 7.41 -8.26
N PHE A 153 4.10 6.61 -7.41
CA PHE A 153 4.63 5.29 -7.75
C PHE A 153 3.58 4.35 -8.38
N THR A 154 3.94 3.74 -9.51
CA THR A 154 3.06 2.83 -10.27
C THR A 154 3.74 1.48 -10.53
N PRO A 155 3.12 0.34 -10.15
CA PRO A 155 3.64 -1.00 -10.37
C PRO A 155 3.35 -1.53 -11.80
N ASN A 156 3.81 -0.79 -12.82
CA ASN A 156 3.55 -1.06 -14.24
C ASN A 156 4.53 -2.06 -14.90
N GLY A 157 5.46 -2.65 -14.12
CA GLY A 157 6.51 -3.51 -14.66
C GLY A 157 7.66 -2.77 -15.37
N LYS A 158 7.67 -1.43 -15.34
CA LYS A 158 8.77 -0.57 -15.82
C LYS A 158 9.33 0.34 -14.73
N THR A 159 8.56 0.63 -13.70
CA THR A 159 9.01 1.36 -12.52
C THR A 159 9.76 0.41 -11.57
N LEU A 160 11.05 0.66 -11.31
CA LEU A 160 11.81 -0.07 -10.28
C LEU A 160 11.50 0.48 -8.89
N ARG A 161 12.03 -0.19 -7.85
CA ARG A 161 11.86 0.18 -6.44
C ARG A 161 12.28 1.65 -6.20
N PRO A 162 11.53 2.44 -5.42
CA PRO A 162 11.95 3.78 -5.04
C PRO A 162 13.25 3.75 -4.24
N ALA A 163 14.09 4.79 -4.36
CA ALA A 163 15.33 4.90 -3.61
C ALA A 163 15.29 6.06 -2.59
N ILE A 164 15.92 5.83 -1.43
CA ILE A 164 16.39 6.91 -0.56
C ILE A 164 17.85 7.17 -0.90
N ASP A 165 18.18 8.41 -1.18
CA ASP A 165 19.53 8.93 -1.28
C ASP A 165 19.90 9.54 0.08
N ILE A 166 20.77 8.86 0.81
CA ILE A 166 21.28 9.29 2.12
C ILE A 166 22.81 9.34 2.08
N GLU A 167 23.32 10.55 1.96
CA GLU A 167 24.74 10.81 1.75
C GLU A 167 25.23 12.04 2.53
N THR A 168 26.43 12.55 2.21
CA THR A 168 27.02 13.68 2.94
C THR A 168 26.11 14.91 2.82
N ASN A 169 25.89 15.60 3.95
CA ASN A 169 25.20 16.88 3.93
C ASN A 169 25.94 17.91 3.05
N PRO A 170 25.36 18.36 1.91
CA PRO A 170 26.01 19.30 1.02
C PRO A 170 25.91 20.75 1.51
N TYR A 171 25.06 21.00 2.52
CA TYR A 171 24.76 22.35 3.03
C TYR A 171 25.64 22.77 4.20
N ASP A 172 26.32 21.82 4.84
CA ASP A 172 27.26 22.09 5.92
C ASP A 172 28.45 21.13 5.84
N THR A 173 29.56 21.62 5.30
CA THR A 173 30.80 20.84 5.17
C THR A 173 31.46 20.54 6.51
N ALA A 174 31.14 21.29 7.57
CA ALA A 174 31.60 21.01 8.93
C ALA A 174 30.72 19.95 9.61
N ASN A 175 29.46 19.83 9.20
CA ASN A 175 28.53 18.79 9.67
C ASN A 175 27.98 17.91 8.55
N ARG A 176 28.80 16.93 8.18
CA ARG A 176 28.51 15.92 7.15
C ARG A 176 27.34 15.00 7.50
N CYS A 177 26.98 14.89 8.79
CA CYS A 177 26.01 13.91 9.31
C CYS A 177 24.69 14.55 9.76
N TYR A 178 24.35 15.74 9.23
CA TYR A 178 23.06 16.41 9.47
C TYR A 178 22.74 16.65 10.95
N ASP A 179 23.72 17.06 11.76
CA ASP A 179 23.52 17.29 13.21
C ASP A 179 22.96 16.07 13.97
N LYS A 180 23.22 14.85 13.46
CA LYS A 180 22.77 13.60 14.08
C LYS A 180 23.92 12.73 14.51
N THR A 181 23.73 12.08 15.64
CA THR A 181 24.50 10.89 16.01
C THR A 181 24.15 9.72 15.08
N PRO A 182 25.03 8.71 14.96
CA PRO A 182 24.73 7.51 14.18
C PRO A 182 23.43 6.82 14.57
N ALA A 183 23.11 6.74 15.86
CA ALA A 183 21.88 6.11 16.32
C ALA A 183 20.62 6.88 15.88
N GLN A 184 20.66 8.22 15.89
CA GLN A 184 19.57 9.06 15.42
C GLN A 184 19.38 8.94 13.91
N LEU A 185 20.47 8.91 13.14
CA LEU A 185 20.41 8.79 11.70
C LEU A 185 19.91 7.40 11.25
N VAL A 186 20.38 6.33 11.90
CA VAL A 186 19.85 4.96 11.72
C VAL A 186 18.35 4.89 12.03
N SER A 187 17.89 5.54 13.12
CA SER A 187 16.46 5.57 13.44
C SER A 187 15.66 6.32 12.38
N TRP A 188 16.17 7.45 11.90
CA TRP A 188 15.51 8.28 10.87
C TRP A 188 15.39 7.51 9.54
N VAL A 189 16.49 6.90 9.07
CA VAL A 189 16.47 6.12 7.81
C VAL A 189 15.53 4.92 7.94
N ARG A 190 15.49 4.25 9.10
CA ARG A 190 14.56 3.13 9.35
C ARG A 190 13.10 3.57 9.23
N GLU A 191 12.75 4.70 9.82
CA GLU A 191 11.40 5.24 9.72
C GLU A 191 11.04 5.59 8.26
N PHE A 192 11.96 6.21 7.51
CA PHE A 192 11.76 6.53 6.09
C PHE A 192 11.45 5.26 5.28
N VAL A 193 12.33 4.26 5.35
CA VAL A 193 12.18 3.03 4.54
C VAL A 193 10.94 2.23 4.94
N ASP A 194 10.54 2.27 6.21
CA ASP A 194 9.30 1.64 6.70
C ASP A 194 8.04 2.35 6.15
N VAL A 195 8.08 3.67 5.96
CA VAL A 195 7.00 4.42 5.30
C VAL A 195 6.93 4.07 3.81
N VAL A 196 8.07 4.07 3.12
CA VAL A 196 8.12 3.69 1.70
C VAL A 196 7.58 2.29 1.49
N LYS A 197 8.09 1.30 2.23
CA LYS A 197 7.62 -0.08 2.15
C LYS A 197 6.13 -0.22 2.43
N ARG A 198 5.60 0.52 3.41
CA ARG A 198 4.16 0.52 3.69
C ARG A 198 3.35 1.03 2.50
N ARG A 199 3.74 2.14 1.90
CA ARG A 199 2.99 2.81 0.84
C ARG A 199 3.15 2.18 -0.54
N THR A 200 4.27 1.51 -0.80
CA THR A 200 4.57 0.92 -2.12
C THR A 200 4.52 -0.60 -2.15
N GLY A 201 4.51 -1.25 -0.99
CA GLY A 201 4.54 -2.72 -0.87
C GLY A 201 5.92 -3.34 -1.14
N VAL A 202 6.96 -2.54 -1.43
CA VAL A 202 8.31 -3.00 -1.78
C VAL A 202 9.37 -2.37 -0.88
N ASP A 203 10.46 -3.11 -0.60
CA ASP A 203 11.61 -2.54 0.10
C ASP A 203 12.29 -1.50 -0.80
N PRO A 204 12.47 -0.25 -0.35
CA PRO A 204 13.19 0.75 -1.13
C PRO A 204 14.68 0.42 -1.24
N ILE A 205 15.30 0.95 -2.29
CA ILE A 205 16.75 0.94 -2.48
C ILE A 205 17.37 1.97 -1.53
N VAL A 206 18.47 1.62 -0.86
CA VAL A 206 19.28 2.57 -0.08
C VAL A 206 20.49 2.96 -0.92
N TYR A 207 20.54 4.23 -1.34
CA TYR A 207 21.73 4.81 -1.94
C TYR A 207 22.62 5.45 -0.88
N THR A 208 23.92 5.12 -0.94
CA THR A 208 24.93 5.71 -0.05
C THR A 208 26.36 5.41 -0.51
N ALA A 209 27.34 6.10 0.08
CA ALA A 209 28.77 5.85 -0.08
C ALA A 209 29.37 5.15 1.16
N PRO A 210 30.39 4.27 1.01
CA PRO A 210 31.02 3.58 2.14
C PRO A 210 31.57 4.52 3.22
N ALA A 211 32.16 5.65 2.84
CA ALA A 211 32.73 6.62 3.77
C ALA A 211 31.64 7.28 4.65
N PHE A 212 30.55 7.75 4.04
CA PHE A 212 29.41 8.30 4.78
C PHE A 212 28.81 7.25 5.72
N TRP A 213 28.64 6.02 5.26
CA TRP A 213 28.06 4.95 6.09
C TRP A 213 28.93 4.62 7.30
N GLN A 214 30.24 4.61 7.12
CA GLN A 214 31.20 4.39 8.20
C GLN A 214 31.13 5.52 9.23
N GLU A 215 31.17 6.77 8.78
CA GLU A 215 31.21 7.95 9.64
C GLU A 215 29.86 8.25 10.29
N CYS A 216 28.83 8.45 9.47
CA CYS A 216 27.54 8.99 9.90
C CYS A 216 26.55 7.91 10.33
N MET A 217 26.67 6.67 9.82
CA MET A 217 25.78 5.56 10.17
C MET A 217 26.43 4.56 11.13
N GLY A 218 27.67 4.81 11.56
CA GLY A 218 28.38 3.98 12.53
C GLY A 218 28.55 2.52 12.07
N ASN A 219 28.71 2.29 10.76
CA ASN A 219 28.80 0.96 10.16
C ASN A 219 27.63 0.03 10.52
N SER A 220 26.42 0.59 10.62
CA SER A 220 25.23 -0.16 11.01
C SER A 220 24.90 -1.30 10.03
N SER A 221 24.64 -2.49 10.57
CA SER A 221 24.11 -3.64 9.81
C SER A 221 22.58 -3.68 9.77
N ALA A 222 21.93 -2.65 10.30
CA ALA A 222 20.48 -2.55 10.44
C ALA A 222 19.68 -2.64 9.12
N PHE A 223 20.36 -2.46 7.99
CA PHE A 223 19.77 -2.37 6.65
C PHE A 223 20.30 -3.44 5.68
N ALA A 224 21.02 -4.44 6.18
CA ALA A 224 21.64 -5.50 5.38
C ALA A 224 20.68 -6.27 4.44
N SER A 225 19.37 -6.26 4.75
CA SER A 225 18.33 -6.90 3.94
C SER A 225 17.72 -6.00 2.87
N TYR A 226 18.01 -4.69 2.87
CA TYR A 226 17.52 -3.75 1.87
C TYR A 226 18.43 -3.77 0.64
N PRO A 227 17.88 -3.59 -0.58
CA PRO A 227 18.69 -3.40 -1.78
C PRO A 227 19.63 -2.20 -1.63
N LEU A 228 20.90 -2.37 -2.02
CA LEU A 228 21.93 -1.33 -1.94
C LEU A 228 22.20 -0.76 -3.33
N TRP A 229 22.17 0.56 -3.44
CA TRP A 229 22.75 1.32 -4.55
C TRP A 229 24.01 2.02 -4.05
N VAL A 230 25.18 1.45 -4.37
CA VAL A 230 26.44 1.94 -3.81
C VAL A 230 27.10 2.95 -4.72
N ALA A 231 27.46 4.12 -4.17
CA ALA A 231 28.37 5.06 -4.82
C ALA A 231 29.82 4.66 -4.51
N SER A 232 30.52 4.14 -5.52
CA SER A 232 31.92 3.72 -5.39
C SER A 232 32.66 3.93 -6.71
N TRP A 233 33.29 5.09 -6.88
CA TRP A 233 34.05 5.47 -8.07
C TRP A 233 35.48 4.91 -8.02
N SER A 234 35.56 3.59 -7.82
CA SER A 234 36.80 2.84 -7.65
C SER A 234 37.62 2.80 -8.94
N SER A 235 38.95 2.84 -8.84
CA SER A 235 39.86 2.54 -9.96
C SER A 235 39.87 1.04 -10.33
N ASN A 236 39.20 0.19 -9.55
CA ASN A 236 38.94 -1.21 -9.90
C ASN A 236 37.57 -1.33 -10.60
N PRO A 237 37.54 -1.62 -11.91
CA PRO A 237 36.33 -1.59 -12.73
C PRO A 237 35.41 -2.80 -12.55
N THR A 238 35.70 -3.71 -11.61
CA THR A 238 34.99 -5.01 -11.52
C THR A 238 34.13 -5.20 -10.27
N THR A 239 34.45 -4.55 -9.15
CA THR A 239 33.69 -4.70 -7.89
C THR A 239 33.74 -3.40 -7.07
N PRO A 240 32.59 -2.86 -6.61
CA PRO A 240 32.57 -1.71 -5.71
C PRO A 240 33.02 -2.08 -4.30
N THR A 241 33.55 -1.10 -3.56
CA THR A 241 33.70 -1.21 -2.10
C THR A 241 32.32 -1.10 -1.46
N LEU A 242 31.96 -2.07 -0.61
CA LEU A 242 30.64 -2.07 0.04
C LEU A 242 30.67 -1.41 1.43
N PRO A 243 29.63 -0.66 1.80
CA PRO A 243 29.41 -0.26 3.19
C PRO A 243 29.22 -1.48 4.10
N ALA A 244 29.60 -1.35 5.36
CA ALA A 244 29.39 -2.41 6.34
C ALA A 244 27.90 -2.80 6.46
N GLY A 245 27.65 -4.11 6.62
CA GLY A 245 26.31 -4.67 6.71
C GLY A 245 25.85 -5.40 5.44
N TRP A 246 26.25 -4.92 4.26
CA TRP A 246 25.91 -5.57 3.00
C TRP A 246 26.99 -6.54 2.53
N SER A 247 26.55 -7.70 2.03
CA SER A 247 27.38 -8.68 1.34
C SER A 247 27.22 -8.63 -0.18
N ASN A 248 26.20 -7.93 -0.67
CA ASN A 248 25.85 -7.78 -2.08
C ASN A 248 25.33 -6.35 -2.34
N TRP A 249 25.31 -5.96 -3.61
CA TRP A 249 24.75 -4.71 -4.09
C TRP A 249 23.78 -4.98 -5.23
N GLU A 250 22.80 -4.09 -5.38
CA GLU A 250 21.77 -4.15 -6.42
C GLU A 250 22.11 -3.22 -7.58
N LEU A 251 22.48 -1.97 -7.23
CA LEU A 251 23.00 -0.97 -8.17
C LEU A 251 24.39 -0.51 -7.73
N TRP A 252 25.21 -0.16 -8.70
CA TRP A 252 26.52 0.44 -8.47
C TRP A 252 26.67 1.68 -9.33
N GLN A 253 26.75 2.85 -8.69
CA GLN A 253 27.17 4.08 -9.35
C GLN A 253 28.71 4.07 -9.45
N TYR A 254 29.22 3.85 -10.66
CA TYR A 254 30.63 3.61 -10.92
C TYR A 254 31.37 4.88 -11.38
N SER A 255 30.65 5.90 -11.83
CA SER A 255 31.22 7.15 -12.32
C SER A 255 30.21 8.28 -12.16
N ALA A 256 30.72 9.50 -11.92
CA ALA A 256 29.94 10.74 -11.95
C ALA A 256 30.15 11.57 -13.23
N THR A 257 30.89 11.03 -14.20
CA THR A 257 31.39 11.77 -15.38
C THR A 257 31.24 10.99 -16.68
N THR A 258 30.29 10.05 -16.73
CA THR A 258 30.00 9.30 -17.96
C THR A 258 29.46 10.24 -19.04
N THR A 259 29.77 9.97 -20.31
CA THR A 259 29.15 10.65 -21.46
C THR A 259 28.15 9.71 -22.13
N VAL A 260 26.91 10.15 -22.29
CA VAL A 260 25.83 9.35 -22.89
C VAL A 260 25.15 10.14 -24.01
N PRO A 261 25.05 9.58 -25.23
CA PRO A 261 24.29 10.20 -26.33
C PRO A 261 22.86 10.56 -25.89
N GLY A 262 22.44 11.79 -26.20
CA GLY A 262 21.14 12.33 -25.79
C GLY A 262 21.17 13.17 -24.51
N ILE A 263 22.29 13.23 -23.79
CA ILE A 263 22.50 14.11 -22.63
C ILE A 263 23.70 15.01 -22.91
N THR A 264 23.54 16.31 -22.67
CA THR A 264 24.63 17.29 -22.76
C THR A 264 25.39 17.32 -21.44
N GLY A 265 26.70 17.11 -21.47
CA GLY A 265 27.55 17.14 -20.28
C GLY A 265 27.70 15.78 -19.57
N PRO A 266 28.38 15.75 -18.41
CA PRO A 266 28.58 14.54 -17.63
C PRO A 266 27.28 14.04 -16.99
N VAL A 267 27.14 12.71 -16.89
CA VAL A 267 26.06 12.04 -16.19
C VAL A 267 26.58 10.87 -15.36
N ASP A 268 25.90 10.58 -14.26
CA ASP A 268 26.23 9.48 -13.38
C ASP A 268 25.95 8.14 -14.06
N GLY A 269 26.95 7.26 -14.06
CA GLY A 269 26.90 5.95 -14.70
C GLY A 269 26.64 4.85 -13.68
N ASN A 270 25.69 3.96 -13.99
CA ASN A 270 25.27 2.88 -13.11
C ASN A 270 25.34 1.50 -13.75
N TYR A 271 25.55 0.48 -12.92
CA TYR A 271 25.35 -0.92 -13.29
C TYR A 271 24.29 -1.58 -12.41
N VAL A 272 23.54 -2.52 -13.00
CA VAL A 272 22.84 -3.62 -12.31
C VAL A 272 23.54 -4.92 -12.66
N ARG A 273 23.72 -5.82 -11.69
CA ARG A 273 24.34 -7.14 -11.91
C ARG A 273 23.28 -8.23 -12.13
N GLY A 274 23.59 -9.22 -12.96
CA GLY A 274 22.72 -10.37 -13.26
C GLY A 274 21.93 -10.25 -14.57
N GLY A 275 22.30 -9.31 -15.44
CA GLY A 275 21.66 -9.13 -16.75
C GLY A 275 20.24 -8.55 -16.70
N GLU A 276 19.56 -8.57 -17.85
CA GLU A 276 18.21 -7.99 -18.03
C GLU A 276 17.15 -8.66 -17.12
N GLU A 277 17.33 -9.93 -16.76
CA GLU A 277 16.42 -10.64 -15.84
C GLU A 277 16.50 -10.06 -14.42
N ALA A 278 17.71 -9.78 -13.91
CA ALA A 278 17.89 -9.13 -12.62
C ALA A 278 17.31 -7.71 -12.62
N LEU A 279 17.53 -6.94 -13.69
CA LEU A 279 16.89 -5.63 -13.85
C LEU A 279 15.36 -5.72 -13.85
N ALA A 280 14.79 -6.67 -14.60
CA ALA A 280 13.35 -6.88 -14.63
C ALA A 280 12.79 -7.32 -13.27
N ALA A 281 13.56 -8.07 -12.46
CA ALA A 281 13.17 -8.46 -11.10
C ALA A 281 13.13 -7.29 -10.10
N LEU A 282 13.79 -6.17 -10.42
CA LEU A 282 13.68 -4.93 -9.65
C LEU A 282 12.41 -4.13 -9.97
N ALA A 283 11.82 -4.39 -11.14
CA ALA A 283 10.58 -3.74 -11.53
C ALA A 283 9.43 -4.23 -10.66
N THR A 284 8.64 -3.30 -10.14
CA THR A 284 7.42 -3.67 -9.43
C THR A 284 6.34 -3.91 -10.46
N LYS A 285 5.84 -5.15 -10.51
CA LYS A 285 4.84 -5.58 -11.49
C LYS A 285 3.59 -6.09 -10.77
N ALA A 286 2.46 -5.47 -11.09
CA ALA A 286 1.14 -6.02 -10.82
C ALA A 286 0.91 -7.34 -11.57
N SER A 287 0.04 -8.22 -11.09
CA SER A 287 -0.25 -9.46 -11.82
C SER A 287 -0.87 -9.18 -13.19
N ASP A 288 -0.78 -10.16 -14.10
CA ASP A 288 -1.50 -10.05 -15.37
C ASP A 288 -3.02 -10.00 -15.13
N PRO A 289 -3.79 -9.23 -15.94
CA PRO A 289 -5.25 -9.16 -15.81
C PRO A 289 -5.89 -10.54 -15.90
N SER A 290 -6.72 -10.87 -14.91
CA SER A 290 -7.27 -12.22 -14.75
C SER A 290 -8.76 -12.21 -14.40
N GLY A 291 -9.52 -13.16 -14.97
CA GLY A 291 -10.90 -13.40 -14.56
C GLY A 291 -10.99 -14.27 -13.32
N TYR A 292 -12.19 -14.45 -12.77
CA TYR A 292 -12.44 -15.15 -11.51
C TYR A 292 -13.11 -16.51 -11.73
N THR A 293 -12.69 -17.49 -10.93
CA THR A 293 -13.38 -18.78 -10.76
C THR A 293 -13.78 -18.95 -9.30
N ALA A 294 -15.08 -18.99 -9.05
CA ALA A 294 -15.64 -19.26 -7.74
C ALA A 294 -15.77 -20.77 -7.49
N ILE A 295 -15.56 -21.20 -6.25
CA ILE A 295 -15.84 -22.57 -5.81
C ILE A 295 -16.67 -22.58 -4.53
N ALA A 296 -17.24 -23.74 -4.20
CA ALA A 296 -17.68 -23.99 -2.84
C ALA A 296 -16.46 -23.93 -1.89
N PRO A 297 -16.52 -23.15 -0.78
CA PRO A 297 -15.40 -22.99 0.14
C PRO A 297 -14.78 -24.32 0.57
N THR A 298 -13.47 -24.44 0.42
CA THR A 298 -12.72 -25.67 0.73
C THR A 298 -11.55 -25.36 1.68
N ARG A 299 -11.45 -26.09 2.80
CA ARG A 299 -10.38 -25.94 3.79
C ARG A 299 -9.02 -26.32 3.19
N VAL A 300 -8.06 -25.39 3.21
CA VAL A 300 -6.68 -25.58 2.74
C VAL A 300 -5.63 -25.49 3.85
N LEU A 301 -5.98 -24.91 5.00
CA LEU A 301 -5.13 -24.88 6.19
C LEU A 301 -5.99 -25.00 7.45
N ASP A 302 -5.59 -25.86 8.39
CA ASP A 302 -6.18 -25.91 9.73
C ASP A 302 -5.12 -26.22 10.79
N THR A 303 -4.60 -25.17 11.43
CA THR A 303 -3.52 -25.37 12.41
C THR A 303 -4.01 -25.87 13.76
N ARG A 304 -5.32 -26.12 13.95
CA ARG A 304 -5.82 -26.76 15.19
C ARG A 304 -5.35 -28.21 15.29
N GLY A 305 -5.15 -28.89 14.15
CA GLY A 305 -4.62 -30.24 14.10
C GLY A 305 -3.09 -30.32 14.18
N SER A 306 -2.37 -29.26 13.80
CA SER A 306 -0.90 -29.24 13.71
C SER A 306 -0.21 -28.38 14.77
N GLY A 307 -0.95 -27.66 15.61
CA GLY A 307 -0.44 -26.71 16.58
C GLY A 307 -0.48 -25.26 16.09
N PRO A 308 -0.64 -24.27 17.00
CA PRO A 308 -0.78 -22.87 16.62
C PRO A 308 0.54 -22.26 16.13
N LEU A 309 0.44 -21.14 15.42
CA LEU A 309 1.61 -20.33 15.07
C LEU A 309 2.04 -19.53 16.30
N GLY A 310 3.28 -19.72 16.76
CA GLY A 310 3.87 -18.92 17.82
C GLY A 310 4.17 -17.47 17.40
N ALA A 311 4.77 -16.71 18.31
CA ALA A 311 5.14 -15.32 18.04
C ALA A 311 6.20 -15.28 16.93
N ARG A 312 5.98 -14.40 15.95
CA ARG A 312 6.76 -14.30 14.71
C ARG A 312 6.79 -15.59 13.87
N GLY A 313 5.93 -16.56 14.16
CA GLY A 313 5.83 -17.82 13.44
C GLY A 313 5.14 -17.64 12.09
N SER A 314 5.48 -18.50 11.13
CA SER A 314 4.81 -18.57 9.83
C SER A 314 4.53 -20.01 9.44
N VAL A 315 3.53 -20.21 8.58
CA VAL A 315 3.26 -21.48 7.89
C VAL A 315 3.04 -21.23 6.41
N THR A 316 3.53 -22.16 5.59
CA THR A 316 3.30 -22.15 4.14
C THR A 316 2.01 -22.90 3.82
N VAL A 317 1.15 -22.29 3.02
CA VAL A 317 -0.01 -22.93 2.41
C VAL A 317 0.30 -23.19 0.94
N ASP A 318 0.34 -24.46 0.55
CA ASP A 318 0.61 -24.88 -0.82
C ASP A 318 -0.71 -25.03 -1.58
N LEU A 319 -0.95 -24.14 -2.56
CA LEU A 319 -2.16 -24.15 -3.39
C LEU A 319 -1.90 -24.75 -4.77
N SER A 320 -0.68 -25.23 -5.05
CA SER A 320 -0.26 -25.65 -6.40
C SER A 320 -1.07 -26.80 -6.99
N SER A 321 -1.60 -27.69 -6.13
CA SER A 321 -2.48 -28.81 -6.50
C SER A 321 -3.95 -28.44 -6.62
N ARG A 322 -4.33 -27.24 -6.14
CA ARG A 322 -5.70 -26.72 -6.14
C ARG A 322 -5.95 -25.69 -7.23
N LEU A 323 -4.89 -25.06 -7.74
CA LEU A 323 -4.96 -23.92 -8.64
C LEU A 323 -4.22 -24.21 -9.95
N PRO A 324 -4.75 -23.76 -11.11
CA PRO A 324 -4.08 -23.91 -12.39
C PRO A 324 -2.78 -23.09 -12.45
N ALA A 325 -1.88 -23.44 -13.37
CA ALA A 325 -0.62 -22.71 -13.57
C ALA A 325 -0.81 -21.25 -13.99
N THR A 326 -1.96 -20.93 -14.59
CA THR A 326 -2.41 -19.59 -15.01
C THR A 326 -2.93 -18.74 -13.85
N ALA A 327 -3.02 -19.27 -12.62
CA ALA A 327 -3.54 -18.54 -11.48
C ALA A 327 -2.61 -17.40 -11.05
N THR A 328 -3.17 -16.20 -10.93
CA THR A 328 -2.46 -14.96 -10.58
C THR A 328 -2.77 -14.48 -9.16
N ALA A 329 -3.91 -14.89 -8.58
CA ALA A 329 -4.28 -14.60 -7.21
C ALA A 329 -5.23 -15.64 -6.61
N ALA A 330 -5.19 -15.83 -5.29
CA ALA A 330 -6.12 -16.67 -4.54
C ALA A 330 -7.04 -15.83 -3.64
N VAL A 331 -8.28 -16.27 -3.46
CA VAL A 331 -9.24 -15.68 -2.52
C VAL A 331 -9.47 -16.66 -1.37
N LEU A 332 -8.98 -16.27 -0.19
CA LEU A 332 -9.00 -17.07 1.04
C LEU A 332 -9.85 -16.40 2.10
N ASN A 333 -10.72 -17.14 2.78
CA ASN A 333 -11.28 -16.70 4.05
C ASN A 333 -10.37 -17.18 5.18
N VAL A 334 -9.63 -16.26 5.80
CA VAL A 334 -8.62 -16.58 6.82
C VAL A 334 -9.20 -16.29 8.20
N THR A 335 -9.24 -17.29 9.08
CA THR A 335 -9.74 -17.17 10.45
C THR A 335 -8.61 -17.34 11.45
N GLY A 336 -8.44 -16.38 12.34
CA GLY A 336 -7.50 -16.47 13.45
C GLY A 336 -8.19 -16.75 14.78
N ILE A 337 -7.54 -17.53 15.64
CA ILE A 337 -7.93 -17.81 17.03
C ILE A 337 -6.73 -17.43 17.91
N ALA A 338 -6.76 -16.23 18.49
CA ALA A 338 -5.57 -15.63 19.11
C ALA A 338 -5.59 -15.74 20.65
N THR A 339 -4.41 -15.96 21.24
CA THR A 339 -4.23 -15.94 22.70
C THR A 339 -3.77 -14.57 23.24
N ALA A 340 -3.41 -13.63 22.36
CA ALA A 340 -2.93 -12.30 22.70
C ALA A 340 -3.26 -11.32 21.57
N ASN A 341 -3.05 -10.02 21.82
CA ASN A 341 -3.14 -9.02 20.76
C ASN A 341 -2.08 -9.29 19.69
N THR A 342 -2.52 -9.47 18.44
CA THR A 342 -1.66 -9.84 17.32
C THR A 342 -2.28 -9.41 16.00
N PHE A 343 -1.53 -9.61 14.92
CA PHE A 343 -2.03 -9.52 13.57
C PHE A 343 -1.56 -10.71 12.74
N VAL A 344 -2.33 -11.01 11.68
CA VAL A 344 -1.99 -12.01 10.67
C VAL A 344 -1.77 -11.33 9.32
N THR A 345 -0.70 -11.72 8.62
CA THR A 345 -0.38 -11.27 7.26
C THR A 345 -0.26 -12.48 6.34
N VAL A 346 -0.78 -12.36 5.12
CA VAL A 346 -0.74 -13.37 4.07
C VAL A 346 -0.10 -12.77 2.81
N TRP A 347 0.89 -13.44 2.24
CA TRP A 347 1.63 -12.97 1.07
C TRP A 347 2.25 -14.16 0.30
N PRO A 348 2.63 -14.02 -0.98
CA PRO A 348 3.26 -15.11 -1.71
C PRO A 348 4.65 -15.45 -1.18
N THR A 349 5.03 -16.73 -1.24
CA THR A 349 6.40 -17.19 -0.93
C THR A 349 7.44 -16.53 -1.84
N GLY A 350 8.65 -16.32 -1.32
CA GLY A 350 9.75 -15.69 -2.07
C GLY A 350 9.65 -14.16 -2.18
N ALA A 351 8.50 -13.55 -1.88
CA ALA A 351 8.35 -12.11 -1.77
C ALA A 351 8.66 -11.61 -0.35
N THR A 352 9.09 -10.35 -0.25
CA THR A 352 9.16 -9.64 1.03
C THR A 352 7.78 -9.59 1.68
N ARG A 353 7.69 -9.89 2.98
CA ARG A 353 6.45 -9.73 3.73
C ARG A 353 6.00 -8.25 3.71
N PRO A 354 4.77 -7.95 3.29
CA PRO A 354 4.24 -6.59 3.35
C PRO A 354 4.01 -6.16 4.80
N ASN A 355 3.98 -4.84 5.03
CA ASN A 355 3.63 -4.26 6.34
C ASN A 355 2.11 -4.15 6.56
N ALA A 356 1.30 -4.69 5.64
CA ALA A 356 -0.14 -4.78 5.77
C ALA A 356 -0.54 -5.96 6.66
N SER A 357 -1.58 -5.77 7.48
CA SER A 357 -2.23 -6.87 8.21
C SER A 357 -3.56 -7.23 7.54
N ASN A 358 -3.84 -8.52 7.43
CA ASN A 358 -5.15 -9.02 6.99
C ASN A 358 -6.11 -9.21 8.15
N LEU A 359 -5.60 -9.64 9.32
CA LEU A 359 -6.38 -9.73 10.56
C LEU A 359 -5.71 -8.93 11.65
N ASN A 360 -6.51 -8.28 12.49
CA ASN A 360 -6.10 -7.75 13.78
C ASN A 360 -6.97 -8.43 14.83
N LEU A 361 -6.33 -9.07 15.81
CA LEU A 361 -6.98 -9.95 16.78
C LEU A 361 -6.59 -9.52 18.18
N VAL A 362 -7.53 -9.56 19.12
CA VAL A 362 -7.26 -9.48 20.56
C VAL A 362 -7.32 -10.86 21.21
N ALA A 363 -6.85 -10.98 22.45
CA ALA A 363 -6.89 -12.24 23.17
C ALA A 363 -8.32 -12.82 23.26
N GLY A 364 -8.50 -14.08 22.85
CA GLY A 364 -9.79 -14.76 22.83
C GLY A 364 -10.64 -14.52 21.59
N ASP A 365 -10.19 -13.66 20.66
CA ASP A 365 -10.90 -13.44 19.40
C ASP A 365 -10.88 -14.69 18.51
N ILE A 366 -12.02 -14.98 17.91
CA ILE A 366 -12.17 -15.87 16.77
C ILE A 366 -12.74 -15.01 15.63
N ARG A 367 -11.93 -14.68 14.63
CA ARG A 367 -12.36 -13.73 13.58
C ARG A 367 -11.86 -14.13 12.20
N PRO A 368 -12.77 -14.20 11.21
CA PRO A 368 -12.43 -14.32 9.80
C PRO A 368 -12.24 -12.94 9.14
N ASN A 369 -11.44 -12.91 8.08
CA ASN A 369 -11.45 -11.85 7.07
C ASN A 369 -11.19 -12.49 5.71
N LEU A 370 -11.84 -11.99 4.65
CA LEU A 370 -11.50 -12.38 3.30
C LEU A 370 -10.14 -11.77 2.91
N VAL A 371 -9.36 -12.52 2.17
CA VAL A 371 -8.02 -12.14 1.74
C VAL A 371 -7.91 -12.48 0.26
N THR A 372 -7.64 -11.48 -0.57
CA THR A 372 -7.17 -11.70 -1.94
C THR A 372 -5.66 -11.50 -1.94
N VAL A 373 -4.91 -12.53 -2.33
CA VAL A 373 -3.44 -12.52 -2.30
C VAL A 373 -2.90 -12.87 -3.68
N GLN A 374 -1.96 -12.06 -4.17
CA GLN A 374 -1.23 -12.34 -5.41
C GLN A 374 -0.44 -13.65 -5.27
N LEU A 375 -0.34 -14.41 -6.35
CA LEU A 375 0.42 -15.66 -6.42
C LEU A 375 1.66 -15.50 -7.28
N ASN A 376 2.72 -16.20 -6.87
CA ASN A 376 3.90 -16.44 -7.69
C ASN A 376 3.74 -17.77 -8.46
N ALA A 377 4.71 -18.08 -9.31
CA ALA A 377 4.67 -19.30 -10.15
C ALA A 377 4.55 -20.61 -9.35
N ASP A 378 5.01 -20.64 -8.10
CA ASP A 378 4.89 -21.80 -7.21
C ASP A 378 3.50 -21.97 -6.59
N ARG A 379 2.64 -20.94 -6.66
CA ARG A 379 1.29 -20.87 -6.08
C ARG A 379 1.26 -21.19 -4.59
N LYS A 380 2.29 -20.76 -3.84
CA LYS A 380 2.33 -20.89 -2.38
C LYS A 380 2.23 -19.54 -1.71
N VAL A 381 1.64 -19.53 -0.52
CA VAL A 381 1.50 -18.33 0.29
C VAL A 381 1.99 -18.59 1.71
N GLN A 382 2.60 -17.58 2.31
CA GLN A 382 2.97 -17.56 3.72
C GLN A 382 1.84 -16.94 4.54
N VAL A 383 1.62 -17.49 5.73
CA VAL A 383 0.72 -16.95 6.75
C VAL A 383 1.53 -16.71 8.01
N TYR A 384 1.62 -15.47 8.45
CA TYR A 384 2.43 -15.03 9.59
C TYR A 384 1.58 -14.64 10.80
N ASN A 385 2.04 -14.96 12.00
CA ASN A 385 1.51 -14.43 13.25
C ASN A 385 2.56 -13.54 13.93
N ASN A 386 2.16 -12.33 14.37
CA ASN A 386 3.12 -11.38 14.94
C ASN A 386 3.51 -11.68 16.40
N SER A 387 2.51 -11.84 17.27
CA SER A 387 2.68 -11.93 18.72
C SER A 387 1.81 -13.05 19.28
N GLY A 388 2.14 -13.52 20.50
CA GLY A 388 1.39 -14.57 21.15
C GLY A 388 1.31 -15.86 20.32
N SER A 389 0.25 -16.63 20.53
CA SER A 389 -0.02 -17.86 19.80
C SER A 389 -1.37 -17.76 19.10
N THR A 390 -1.44 -18.17 17.83
CA THR A 390 -2.65 -18.06 17.02
C THR A 390 -2.88 -19.33 16.21
N HIS A 391 -4.03 -19.99 16.38
CA HIS A 391 -4.46 -20.96 15.37
C HIS A 391 -4.97 -20.21 14.14
N VAL A 392 -4.65 -20.72 12.96
CA VAL A 392 -5.10 -20.16 11.69
C VAL A 392 -5.79 -21.24 10.87
N LEU A 393 -6.95 -20.88 10.35
CA LEU A 393 -7.72 -21.66 9.40
C LEU A 393 -7.78 -20.84 8.11
N ALA A 394 -7.64 -21.50 6.96
CA ALA A 394 -7.86 -20.86 5.67
C ALA A 394 -8.76 -21.72 4.79
N ASP A 395 -9.83 -21.11 4.28
CA ASP A 395 -10.77 -21.70 3.33
C ASP A 395 -10.61 -21.02 1.98
N LEU A 396 -10.32 -21.78 0.92
CA LEU A 396 -10.26 -21.29 -0.45
C LEU A 396 -11.68 -21.08 -0.99
N ALA A 397 -12.02 -19.84 -1.36
CA ALA A 397 -13.31 -19.46 -1.93
C ALA A 397 -13.29 -19.38 -3.46
N GLY A 398 -12.11 -19.19 -4.05
CA GLY A 398 -11.90 -19.12 -5.50
C GLY A 398 -10.52 -18.57 -5.84
N TRP A 399 -10.27 -18.35 -7.12
CA TRP A 399 -9.00 -17.81 -7.62
C TRP A 399 -9.21 -16.94 -8.84
N TYR A 400 -8.22 -16.11 -9.13
CA TYR A 400 -8.08 -15.40 -10.40
C TYR A 400 -7.06 -16.11 -11.28
N ALA A 401 -7.36 -16.24 -12.56
CA ALA A 401 -6.45 -16.80 -13.56
C ALA A 401 -6.63 -16.10 -14.92
N THR A 402 -5.59 -16.10 -15.74
CA THR A 402 -5.61 -15.44 -17.06
C THR A 402 -6.58 -16.08 -18.05
N ASP A 403 -6.94 -17.34 -17.83
CA ASP A 403 -7.91 -18.12 -18.61
C ASP A 403 -9.29 -18.26 -17.94
N ALA A 404 -9.48 -17.71 -16.73
CA ALA A 404 -10.75 -17.78 -16.03
C ALA A 404 -11.77 -16.81 -16.66
N PRO A 405 -13.03 -17.23 -16.85
CA PRO A 405 -14.00 -16.46 -17.62
C PRO A 405 -14.74 -15.37 -16.82
N GLY A 406 -14.69 -15.39 -15.48
CA GLY A 406 -15.51 -14.50 -14.66
C GLY A 406 -15.00 -13.06 -14.65
N LEU A 407 -15.65 -12.16 -15.38
CA LEU A 407 -15.39 -10.73 -15.34
C LEU A 407 -16.21 -10.05 -14.24
N ASN A 408 -15.61 -9.10 -13.53
CA ASN A 408 -16.26 -8.38 -12.44
C ASN A 408 -17.10 -7.23 -12.97
N THR A 409 -18.35 -7.16 -12.55
CA THR A 409 -19.17 -5.95 -12.62
C THR A 409 -19.33 -5.38 -11.23
N ALA A 410 -18.61 -4.28 -10.97
CA ALA A 410 -18.70 -3.54 -9.72
C ALA A 410 -19.98 -2.71 -9.65
N LEU A 411 -20.59 -2.64 -8.47
CA LEU A 411 -21.82 -1.91 -8.23
C LEU A 411 -21.60 -0.86 -7.13
N ALA A 412 -22.37 0.23 -7.19
CA ALA A 412 -22.61 1.02 -5.99
C ALA A 412 -23.25 0.11 -4.94
N PRO A 413 -22.78 0.06 -3.69
CA PRO A 413 -23.26 -0.89 -2.70
C PRO A 413 -24.78 -0.85 -2.50
N GLN A 414 -25.45 -2.01 -2.55
CA GLN A 414 -26.91 -2.12 -2.37
C GLN A 414 -27.28 -3.11 -1.28
N ARG A 415 -28.14 -2.73 -0.34
CA ARG A 415 -28.70 -3.70 0.62
C ARG A 415 -29.68 -4.65 -0.09
N VAL A 416 -29.37 -5.94 -0.09
CA VAL A 416 -30.17 -7.00 -0.71
C VAL A 416 -30.79 -7.96 0.31
N LEU A 417 -30.33 -7.94 1.56
CA LEU A 417 -30.93 -8.64 2.68
C LEU A 417 -30.91 -7.77 3.93
N ASP A 418 -32.03 -7.73 4.66
CA ASP A 418 -32.11 -7.20 6.01
C ASP A 418 -33.12 -8.00 6.80
N THR A 419 -32.65 -8.88 7.69
CA THR A 419 -33.55 -9.72 8.49
C THR A 419 -34.12 -8.99 9.72
N ARG A 420 -33.73 -7.74 9.98
CA ARG A 420 -34.31 -6.92 11.07
C ARG A 420 -35.74 -6.49 10.76
N SER A 421 -36.07 -6.34 9.48
CA SER A 421 -37.43 -6.05 9.02
C SER A 421 -38.29 -7.31 8.84
N THR A 422 -37.70 -8.49 9.05
CA THR A 422 -38.39 -9.79 8.99
C THR A 422 -38.18 -10.55 10.30
N ALA A 423 -37.45 -11.68 10.29
CA ALA A 423 -37.21 -12.50 11.47
C ALA A 423 -35.72 -12.80 11.64
N ALA A 424 -35.25 -12.82 12.89
CA ALA A 424 -33.90 -13.29 13.21
C ALA A 424 -33.72 -14.74 12.78
N VAL A 425 -32.51 -15.09 12.34
CA VAL A 425 -32.16 -16.47 11.98
C VAL A 425 -31.84 -17.22 13.27
N GLY A 426 -32.68 -18.20 13.61
CA GLY A 426 -32.51 -19.02 14.81
C GLY A 426 -31.32 -20.00 14.75
N PRO A 427 -31.06 -20.73 15.83
CA PRO A 427 -29.95 -21.69 15.90
C PRO A 427 -30.21 -22.84 14.93
N GLY A 428 -29.20 -23.21 14.16
CA GLY A 428 -29.36 -24.20 13.09
C GLY A 428 -30.18 -23.71 11.88
N GLY A 429 -30.68 -22.47 11.92
CA GLY A 429 -31.55 -21.89 10.90
C GLY A 429 -30.78 -21.46 9.65
N LYS A 430 -31.52 -21.28 8.55
CA LYS A 430 -30.98 -20.69 7.32
C LYS A 430 -31.94 -19.69 6.69
N VAL A 431 -31.39 -18.73 5.96
CA VAL A 431 -32.13 -17.84 5.05
C VAL A 431 -31.56 -17.99 3.65
N THR A 432 -32.42 -18.07 2.64
CA THR A 432 -32.02 -18.11 1.23
C THR A 432 -32.13 -16.71 0.65
N LEU A 433 -31.01 -16.17 0.19
CA LEU A 433 -30.91 -14.89 -0.49
C LEU A 433 -31.03 -15.13 -2.00
N ASN A 434 -32.17 -14.77 -2.58
CA ASN A 434 -32.40 -14.82 -4.03
C ASN A 434 -31.95 -13.51 -4.69
N LEU A 435 -31.02 -13.59 -5.63
CA LEU A 435 -30.45 -12.44 -6.34
C LEU A 435 -30.88 -12.39 -7.81
N SER A 436 -31.87 -13.18 -8.21
CA SER A 436 -32.27 -13.36 -9.61
C SER A 436 -32.75 -12.06 -10.30
N SER A 437 -33.22 -11.08 -9.52
CA SER A 437 -33.63 -9.75 -9.95
C SER A 437 -32.54 -8.67 -9.78
N ARG A 438 -31.39 -9.03 -9.20
CA ARG A 438 -30.27 -8.13 -8.89
C ARG A 438 -29.06 -8.36 -9.77
N VAL A 439 -28.92 -9.55 -10.35
CA VAL A 439 -27.80 -9.94 -11.22
C VAL A 439 -28.30 -10.66 -12.49
N PRO A 440 -27.57 -10.59 -13.62
CA PRO A 440 -27.97 -11.21 -14.87
C PRO A 440 -27.99 -12.74 -14.80
N ALA A 441 -28.64 -13.37 -15.78
CA ALA A 441 -28.77 -14.83 -15.83
C ALA A 441 -27.43 -15.57 -15.96
N SER A 442 -26.43 -14.91 -16.58
CA SER A 442 -25.07 -15.40 -16.79
C SER A 442 -24.15 -15.21 -15.58
N ALA A 443 -24.61 -14.55 -14.51
CA ALA A 443 -23.81 -14.35 -13.31
C ALA A 443 -23.46 -15.70 -12.66
N THR A 444 -22.19 -15.90 -12.33
CA THR A 444 -21.66 -17.13 -11.74
C THR A 444 -21.33 -16.98 -10.25
N ALA A 445 -21.06 -15.76 -9.79
CA ALA A 445 -20.74 -15.47 -8.39
C ALA A 445 -21.11 -14.02 -8.02
N VAL A 446 -21.22 -13.75 -6.72
CA VAL A 446 -21.48 -12.42 -6.17
C VAL A 446 -20.52 -12.08 -5.04
N THR A 447 -20.20 -10.80 -4.91
CA THR A 447 -19.47 -10.25 -3.76
C THR A 447 -20.44 -9.51 -2.84
N LEU A 448 -20.51 -9.95 -1.59
CA LEU A 448 -21.40 -9.40 -0.56
C LEU A 448 -20.57 -8.94 0.62
N ASN A 449 -20.89 -7.78 1.20
CA ASN A 449 -20.52 -7.52 2.59
C ASN A 449 -21.62 -8.09 3.49
N LEU A 450 -21.30 -9.13 4.25
CA LEU A 450 -22.22 -9.74 5.21
C LEU A 450 -22.01 -9.12 6.58
N THR A 451 -23.11 -8.71 7.21
CA THR A 451 -23.10 -8.17 8.58
C THR A 451 -24.08 -8.95 9.45
N GLY A 452 -23.61 -9.42 10.60
CA GLY A 452 -24.46 -9.98 11.65
C GLY A 452 -24.61 -8.98 12.79
N VAL A 453 -25.82 -8.83 13.32
CA VAL A 453 -26.13 -7.93 14.44
C VAL A 453 -27.10 -8.59 15.42
N GLY A 454 -27.05 -8.18 16.68
CA GLY A 454 -27.97 -8.66 17.71
C GLY A 454 -27.83 -10.16 18.01
N ALA A 455 -26.64 -10.74 17.82
CA ALA A 455 -26.38 -12.14 18.14
C ALA A 455 -26.62 -12.40 19.64
N THR A 456 -27.47 -13.37 19.99
CA THR A 456 -27.78 -13.68 21.40
C THR A 456 -26.74 -14.56 22.07
N LEU A 457 -25.97 -15.32 21.28
CA LEU A 457 -24.84 -16.15 21.68
C LEU A 457 -23.72 -15.97 20.68
N SER A 458 -22.49 -16.31 21.06
CA SER A 458 -21.41 -16.43 20.09
C SER A 458 -21.78 -17.48 19.04
N THR A 459 -21.65 -17.11 17.77
CA THR A 459 -22.08 -17.92 16.63
C THR A 459 -21.20 -17.68 15.42
N PHE A 460 -21.44 -18.45 14.35
CA PHE A 460 -20.88 -18.17 13.04
C PHE A 460 -21.92 -18.27 11.94
N VAL A 461 -21.64 -17.60 10.83
CA VAL A 461 -22.41 -17.64 9.60
C VAL A 461 -21.61 -18.32 8.50
N THR A 462 -22.25 -19.25 7.78
CA THR A 462 -21.72 -19.85 6.54
C THR A 462 -22.55 -19.34 5.37
N ALA A 463 -21.90 -18.95 4.28
CA ALA A 463 -22.52 -18.58 3.01
C ALA A 463 -22.08 -19.55 1.92
N TRP A 464 -23.02 -20.10 1.15
CA TRP A 464 -22.71 -21.07 0.08
C TRP A 464 -23.80 -21.10 -1.01
N PRO A 465 -23.49 -21.61 -2.22
CA PRO A 465 -24.49 -21.75 -3.29
C PRO A 465 -25.66 -22.65 -2.89
N THR A 466 -26.89 -22.18 -3.09
CA THR A 466 -28.09 -23.00 -2.89
C THR A 466 -28.07 -24.24 -3.80
N GLY A 467 -28.45 -25.40 -3.25
CA GLY A 467 -28.43 -26.69 -3.96
C GLY A 467 -27.13 -27.47 -3.78
N VAL A 468 -26.13 -26.90 -3.10
CA VAL A 468 -24.89 -27.58 -2.71
C VAL A 468 -24.92 -27.90 -1.22
N ALA A 469 -24.27 -29.00 -0.82
CA ALA A 469 -24.08 -29.33 0.59
C ALA A 469 -23.31 -28.21 1.32
N ARG A 470 -23.75 -27.85 2.52
CA ARG A 470 -23.12 -26.77 3.29
C ARG A 470 -21.66 -27.14 3.62
N PRO A 471 -20.68 -26.28 3.28
CA PRO A 471 -19.29 -26.50 3.67
C PRO A 471 -19.08 -26.27 5.17
N ASN A 472 -17.95 -26.74 5.71
CA ASN A 472 -17.53 -26.48 7.10
C ASN A 472 -16.79 -25.12 7.26
N ALA A 473 -17.08 -24.15 6.39
CA ALA A 473 -16.47 -22.83 6.41
C ALA A 473 -17.28 -21.86 7.29
N SER A 474 -16.59 -20.93 7.96
CA SER A 474 -17.21 -19.84 8.72
C SER A 474 -16.83 -18.49 8.11
N ASN A 475 -17.77 -17.86 7.41
CA ASN A 475 -17.56 -16.57 6.78
C ASN A 475 -17.67 -15.40 7.75
N LEU A 476 -18.40 -15.56 8.86
CA LEU A 476 -18.54 -14.54 9.88
C LEU A 476 -18.53 -15.20 11.24
N ASN A 477 -17.74 -14.70 12.19
CA ASN A 477 -17.73 -15.17 13.57
C ASN A 477 -18.09 -13.98 14.45
N LEU A 478 -19.17 -14.12 15.22
CA LEU A 478 -19.71 -13.03 16.04
C LEU A 478 -19.65 -13.42 17.50
N ALA A 479 -19.17 -12.49 18.33
CA ALA A 479 -19.40 -12.52 19.76
C ALA A 479 -20.83 -12.03 20.06
N SER A 480 -21.38 -12.44 21.21
CA SER A 480 -22.71 -11.98 21.64
C SER A 480 -22.79 -10.44 21.67
N ALA A 481 -23.89 -9.89 21.15
CA ALA A 481 -24.19 -8.46 21.05
C ALA A 481 -23.17 -7.56 20.31
N SER A 482 -22.10 -8.10 19.72
CA SER A 482 -21.15 -7.32 18.91
C SER A 482 -21.47 -7.43 17.42
N PRO A 483 -21.74 -6.32 16.71
CA PRO A 483 -21.89 -6.37 15.28
C PRO A 483 -20.55 -6.76 14.64
N THR A 484 -20.58 -7.56 13.59
CA THR A 484 -19.37 -7.93 12.84
C THR A 484 -19.73 -8.01 11.37
N SER A 485 -18.83 -7.51 10.53
CA SER A 485 -18.92 -7.65 9.08
C SER A 485 -17.72 -8.39 8.51
N ASN A 486 -17.94 -9.10 7.42
CA ASN A 486 -16.90 -9.68 6.58
C ASN A 486 -17.36 -9.67 5.11
N LEU A 487 -16.45 -9.37 4.19
CA LEU A 487 -16.69 -9.56 2.76
C LEU A 487 -16.70 -11.04 2.43
N VAL A 488 -17.57 -11.44 1.52
CA VAL A 488 -17.58 -12.78 0.96
C VAL A 488 -17.71 -12.68 -0.55
N THR A 489 -17.04 -13.58 -1.26
CA THR A 489 -17.38 -13.86 -2.66
C THR A 489 -17.87 -15.29 -2.74
N VAL A 490 -19.09 -15.47 -3.25
CA VAL A 490 -19.83 -16.74 -3.18
C VAL A 490 -20.34 -17.09 -4.55
N GLN A 491 -20.12 -18.34 -4.95
CA GLN A 491 -20.72 -18.91 -6.16
C GLN A 491 -22.25 -18.84 -6.06
N LEU A 492 -22.92 -18.50 -7.15
CA LEU A 492 -24.37 -18.54 -7.24
C LEU A 492 -24.86 -19.96 -7.46
N GLY A 493 -25.84 -20.39 -6.66
CA GLY A 493 -26.47 -21.69 -6.79
C GLY A 493 -27.72 -21.67 -7.67
N THR A 494 -28.62 -22.63 -7.41
CA THR A 494 -29.92 -22.73 -8.10
C THR A 494 -30.68 -21.40 -8.01
N ASN A 495 -31.27 -20.95 -9.13
CA ASN A 495 -32.01 -19.68 -9.22
C ASN A 495 -31.20 -18.44 -8.78
N ARG A 496 -29.88 -18.43 -9.00
CA ARG A 496 -28.99 -17.31 -8.62
C ARG A 496 -29.11 -16.96 -7.13
N SER A 497 -29.11 -17.98 -6.29
CA SER A 497 -29.35 -17.85 -4.85
C SER A 497 -28.15 -18.33 -4.01
N VAL A 498 -28.05 -17.76 -2.80
CA VAL A 498 -27.06 -18.08 -1.77
C VAL A 498 -27.81 -18.45 -0.48
N ASP A 499 -27.43 -19.55 0.15
CA ASP A 499 -27.93 -19.91 1.49
C ASP A 499 -27.00 -19.33 2.56
N LEU A 500 -27.58 -18.74 3.61
CA LEU A 500 -26.88 -18.24 4.79
C LEU A 500 -27.35 -18.99 6.04
N TYR A 501 -26.43 -19.64 6.74
CA TYR A 501 -26.70 -20.46 7.93
C TYR A 501 -26.28 -19.75 9.21
N ASN A 502 -27.04 -19.89 10.29
CA ASN A 502 -26.62 -19.51 11.63
C ASN A 502 -26.42 -20.76 12.52
N ASN A 503 -25.28 -20.84 13.21
CA ASN A 503 -24.96 -22.00 14.05
C ASN A 503 -25.71 -22.03 15.38
N SER A 504 -25.56 -20.97 16.18
CA SER A 504 -26.02 -20.89 17.57
C SER A 504 -26.76 -19.58 17.84
N GLY A 505 -27.61 -19.57 18.87
CA GLY A 505 -28.38 -18.38 19.25
C GLY A 505 -29.27 -17.86 18.12
N GLN A 506 -29.76 -16.64 18.26
CA GLN A 506 -30.45 -15.90 17.20
C GLN A 506 -29.55 -14.76 16.72
N VAL A 507 -29.61 -14.44 15.43
CA VAL A 507 -28.87 -13.32 14.83
C VAL A 507 -29.67 -12.69 13.69
N HIS A 508 -29.59 -11.38 13.54
CA HIS A 508 -30.03 -10.71 12.32
C HIS A 508 -28.87 -10.62 11.34
N LEU A 509 -29.09 -11.09 10.13
CA LEU A 509 -28.20 -10.97 8.98
C LEU A 509 -28.62 -9.84 8.06
N LEU A 510 -27.63 -9.08 7.60
CA LEU A 510 -27.71 -8.10 6.52
C LEU A 510 -26.70 -8.50 5.44
N ALA A 511 -27.06 -8.27 4.18
CA ALA A 511 -26.16 -8.48 3.05
C ALA A 511 -26.20 -7.28 2.10
N ASP A 512 -25.02 -6.72 1.83
CA ASP A 512 -24.83 -5.61 0.91
C ASP A 512 -24.09 -6.11 -0.33
N LEU A 513 -24.76 -6.04 -1.50
CA LEU A 513 -24.18 -6.44 -2.78
C LEU A 513 -23.21 -5.37 -3.28
N ALA A 514 -21.95 -5.75 -3.46
CA ALA A 514 -20.88 -4.89 -3.96
C ALA A 514 -20.58 -5.12 -5.45
N GLY A 515 -20.91 -6.30 -5.99
CA GLY A 515 -20.67 -6.64 -7.38
C GLY A 515 -20.98 -8.10 -7.68
N TYR A 516 -20.84 -8.48 -8.95
CA TYR A 516 -21.00 -9.86 -9.41
C TYR A 516 -19.96 -10.24 -10.46
N TYR A 517 -19.82 -11.54 -10.72
CA TYR A 517 -18.97 -12.08 -11.78
C TYR A 517 -19.81 -12.78 -12.84
N GLY A 518 -19.45 -12.63 -14.11
CA GLY A 518 -20.05 -13.32 -15.24
C GLY A 518 -19.16 -13.25 -16.49
N PRO A 519 -19.42 -14.07 -17.52
CA PRO A 519 -18.57 -14.13 -18.71
C PRO A 519 -18.82 -13.02 -19.73
N ASP A 520 -19.98 -12.36 -19.68
CA ASP A 520 -20.45 -11.52 -20.80
C ASP A 520 -19.78 -10.13 -20.86
N SER A 521 -19.57 -9.51 -19.69
CA SER A 521 -19.06 -8.14 -19.59
C SER A 521 -18.49 -7.86 -18.20
N GLY A 522 -17.45 -7.05 -18.14
CA GLY A 522 -16.90 -6.57 -16.88
C GLY A 522 -15.40 -6.33 -16.99
N ALA A 523 -14.77 -6.22 -15.83
CA ALA A 523 -13.35 -5.95 -15.68
C ALA A 523 -12.61 -7.17 -15.12
N LYS A 524 -11.35 -7.33 -15.52
CA LYS A 524 -10.44 -8.34 -14.96
C LYS A 524 -9.78 -7.78 -13.70
N PHE A 525 -9.37 -8.69 -12.82
CA PHE A 525 -8.63 -8.34 -11.61
C PHE A 525 -7.13 -8.29 -11.89
N ILE A 526 -6.48 -7.25 -11.37
CA ILE A 526 -5.05 -7.05 -11.35
C ILE A 526 -4.63 -7.03 -9.88
N ALA A 527 -3.91 -8.08 -9.45
CA ALA A 527 -3.44 -8.20 -8.08
C ALA A 527 -2.15 -7.40 -7.86
N LEU A 528 -2.00 -6.87 -6.66
CA LEU A 528 -0.83 -6.10 -6.22
C LEU A 528 -0.21 -6.74 -4.98
N SER A 529 1.10 -6.56 -4.82
CA SER A 529 1.71 -6.56 -3.49
C SER A 529 0.98 -5.52 -2.63
N PRO A 530 0.53 -5.83 -1.40
CA PRO A 530 -0.29 -4.91 -0.63
C PRO A 530 0.35 -3.52 -0.44
N MET A 531 -0.37 -2.46 -0.82
CA MET A 531 0.08 -1.06 -0.77
C MET A 531 -0.79 -0.23 0.16
N ARG A 532 -0.21 0.53 1.09
CA ARG A 532 -0.97 1.46 1.94
C ARG A 532 -1.33 2.73 1.17
N VAL A 533 -2.61 2.90 0.88
CA VAL A 533 -3.15 4.08 0.19
C VAL A 533 -3.80 5.08 1.15
N LEU A 534 -4.03 4.68 2.40
CA LEU A 534 -4.57 5.53 3.46
C LEU A 534 -4.01 5.14 4.83
N ASP A 535 -3.59 6.13 5.62
CA ASP A 535 -3.32 5.99 7.06
C ASP A 535 -3.63 7.30 7.78
N THR A 536 -4.80 7.42 8.39
CA THR A 536 -5.19 8.68 9.06
C THR A 536 -4.56 8.89 10.43
N ARG A 537 -3.77 7.91 10.92
CA ARG A 537 -3.07 8.02 12.22
C ARG A 537 -1.85 8.92 12.11
N THR A 538 -1.23 8.93 10.94
CA THR A 538 -0.14 9.83 10.61
C THR A 538 -0.76 11.10 10.07
N ALA A 539 -0.76 12.17 10.87
CA ALA A 539 -1.25 13.46 10.41
C ALA A 539 -0.33 13.95 9.28
N THR A 540 -0.82 13.89 8.04
CA THR A 540 -0.24 14.57 6.88
C THR A 540 -1.16 15.72 6.49
N THR A 541 -0.72 16.59 5.58
CA THR A 541 -1.59 17.62 4.98
C THR A 541 -2.90 17.03 4.44
N ASN A 542 -2.85 15.78 3.96
CA ASN A 542 -3.97 15.08 3.34
C ASN A 542 -4.84 14.22 4.28
N TRP A 543 -4.37 13.85 5.48
CA TRP A 543 -5.05 12.82 6.29
C TRP A 543 -5.14 13.16 7.78
N THR A 544 -6.36 13.07 8.30
CA THR A 544 -6.71 13.22 9.73
C THR A 544 -7.79 12.21 10.11
N PRO A 545 -8.00 11.92 11.41
CA PRO A 545 -9.08 11.04 11.85
C PRO A 545 -10.44 11.47 11.28
N VAL A 546 -11.23 10.50 10.82
CA VAL A 546 -12.50 10.76 10.14
C VAL A 546 -13.61 11.01 11.16
N SER A 547 -14.13 12.24 11.17
CA SER A 547 -15.27 12.63 12.01
C SER A 547 -16.58 12.00 11.54
N GLY A 548 -17.44 11.68 12.49
CA GLY A 548 -18.76 11.10 12.28
C GLY A 548 -19.86 12.15 12.15
N GLY A 549 -21.03 11.73 11.66
CA GLY A 549 -22.22 12.59 11.54
C GLY A 549 -22.14 13.68 10.47
N GLY A 550 -21.06 13.75 9.69
CA GLY A 550 -20.79 14.80 8.70
C GLY A 550 -20.51 14.29 7.27
N THR A 551 -19.65 15.04 6.56
CA THR A 551 -19.22 14.83 5.17
C THR A 551 -18.25 13.66 5.06
N ALA A 552 -18.43 12.80 4.05
CA ALA A 552 -17.45 11.77 3.74
C ALA A 552 -16.11 12.37 3.29
N VAL A 553 -15.00 11.67 3.56
CA VAL A 553 -13.66 12.09 3.13
C VAL A 553 -13.30 11.38 1.83
N PRO A 554 -12.75 12.06 0.82
CA PRO A 554 -12.39 11.41 -0.44
C PRO A 554 -11.05 10.67 -0.29
N LEU A 555 -10.94 9.51 -0.92
CA LEU A 555 -9.68 8.79 -1.12
C LEU A 555 -9.45 8.57 -2.61
N THR A 556 -8.40 9.18 -3.14
CA THR A 556 -7.96 9.05 -4.53
C THR A 556 -6.74 8.14 -4.60
N MET A 557 -6.74 7.16 -5.52
CA MET A 557 -5.70 6.12 -5.62
C MET A 557 -4.96 6.16 -6.97
N SER A 558 -4.61 7.34 -7.48
CA SER A 558 -4.09 7.53 -8.85
C SER A 558 -2.72 6.93 -9.16
N GLY A 559 -1.87 6.71 -8.16
CA GLY A 559 -0.55 6.09 -8.36
C GLY A 559 -0.63 4.59 -8.68
N PRO A 560 -1.18 3.78 -7.77
CA PRO A 560 -1.26 2.32 -7.96
C PRO A 560 -2.39 1.86 -8.88
N ILE A 561 -3.39 2.70 -9.16
CA ILE A 561 -4.56 2.35 -9.98
C ILE A 561 -4.57 3.19 -11.26
N PRO A 562 -4.58 2.58 -12.45
CA PRO A 562 -4.63 3.31 -13.72
C PRO A 562 -5.99 3.97 -13.97
N ALA A 563 -6.04 4.92 -14.90
CA ALA A 563 -7.30 5.45 -15.42
C ALA A 563 -8.14 4.32 -16.05
N GLY A 564 -9.47 4.45 -15.98
CA GLY A 564 -10.40 3.43 -16.51
C GLY A 564 -10.65 2.23 -15.58
N ALA A 565 -9.91 2.10 -14.47
CA ALA A 565 -10.21 1.11 -13.45
C ALA A 565 -11.63 1.31 -12.88
N THR A 566 -12.36 0.21 -12.67
CA THR A 566 -13.78 0.23 -12.31
C THR A 566 -14.00 -0.02 -10.82
N ALA A 567 -13.09 -0.71 -10.14
CA ALA A 567 -13.18 -0.99 -8.72
C ALA A 567 -11.80 -1.20 -8.06
N ALA A 568 -11.71 -0.97 -6.76
CA ALA A 568 -10.57 -1.30 -5.92
C ALA A 568 -10.92 -2.41 -4.92
N VAL A 569 -9.95 -3.26 -4.61
CA VAL A 569 -10.03 -4.25 -3.53
C VAL A 569 -9.01 -3.88 -2.47
N MET A 570 -9.47 -3.46 -1.29
CA MET A 570 -8.64 -2.97 -0.21
C MET A 570 -9.06 -3.54 1.14
N ASN A 571 -8.11 -3.86 2.00
CA ASN A 571 -8.39 -4.16 3.39
C ASN A 571 -8.59 -2.85 4.15
N LEU A 572 -9.84 -2.54 4.48
CA LEU A 572 -10.19 -1.33 5.23
C LEU A 572 -10.16 -1.66 6.72
N THR A 573 -9.35 -0.93 7.49
CA THR A 573 -9.23 -1.13 8.94
C THR A 573 -9.67 0.11 9.68
N GLY A 574 -10.68 -0.04 10.54
CA GLY A 574 -11.03 0.96 11.54
C GLY A 574 -10.15 0.79 12.77
N VAL A 575 -9.61 1.90 13.28
CA VAL A 575 -8.68 1.92 14.41
C VAL A 575 -9.22 2.84 15.49
N SER A 576 -9.54 2.23 16.64
CA SER A 576 -9.89 2.89 17.89
C SER A 576 -10.94 3.99 17.75
N PRO A 577 -12.15 3.70 17.22
CA PRO A 577 -13.20 4.70 17.17
C PRO A 577 -13.57 5.17 18.58
N SER A 578 -13.92 6.45 18.73
CA SER A 578 -14.28 7.03 20.05
C SER A 578 -15.63 6.53 20.58
N VAL A 579 -16.52 6.07 19.71
CA VAL A 579 -17.82 5.46 20.04
C VAL A 579 -18.10 4.30 19.09
N ALA A 580 -19.13 3.49 19.37
CA ALA A 580 -19.60 2.51 18.40
C ALA A 580 -20.07 3.20 17.11
N THR A 581 -19.59 2.73 15.96
CA THR A 581 -19.83 3.35 14.66
C THR A 581 -19.80 2.32 13.53
N PHE A 582 -20.11 2.77 12.32
CA PHE A 582 -19.84 2.02 11.10
C PHE A 582 -19.15 2.91 10.08
N VAL A 583 -18.41 2.26 9.17
CA VAL A 583 -17.72 2.91 8.06
C VAL A 583 -18.28 2.39 6.75
N SER A 584 -18.52 3.29 5.80
CA SER A 584 -18.95 2.96 4.44
C SER A 584 -17.96 3.52 3.43
N ALA A 585 -17.54 2.67 2.48
CA ALA A 585 -16.75 3.04 1.32
C ALA A 585 -17.61 2.87 0.06
N TYR A 586 -17.68 3.91 -0.77
CA TYR A 586 -18.56 3.93 -1.95
C TYR A 586 -18.01 4.86 -3.04
N PRO A 587 -18.38 4.68 -4.32
CA PRO A 587 -17.81 5.46 -5.42
C PRO A 587 -18.08 6.97 -5.26
N LYS A 588 -17.08 7.79 -5.61
CA LYS A 588 -17.21 9.25 -5.67
C LYS A 588 -17.68 9.68 -7.07
N THR A 589 -18.98 9.54 -7.33
CA THR A 589 -19.59 9.94 -8.61
C THR A 589 -20.02 11.41 -8.67
N SER A 590 -20.03 12.10 -7.54
CA SER A 590 -20.42 13.51 -7.40
C SER A 590 -19.65 14.17 -6.25
N ALA A 591 -19.57 15.51 -6.29
CA ALA A 591 -18.96 16.31 -5.21
C ALA A 591 -19.75 16.23 -3.90
N THR A 592 -21.07 16.07 -3.98
CA THR A 592 -21.95 15.87 -2.82
C THR A 592 -22.36 14.40 -2.72
N PRO A 593 -21.92 13.65 -1.70
CA PRO A 593 -22.21 12.23 -1.60
C PRO A 593 -23.67 11.96 -1.23
N ALA A 594 -24.37 11.13 -2.00
CA ALA A 594 -25.58 10.47 -1.53
C ALA A 594 -25.16 9.33 -0.58
N ARG A 595 -25.45 9.48 0.71
CA ARG A 595 -25.02 8.52 1.73
C ARG A 595 -25.64 7.14 1.46
N PRO A 596 -24.83 6.06 1.30
CA PRO A 596 -25.37 4.73 1.16
C PRO A 596 -25.93 4.23 2.51
N THR A 597 -26.93 3.35 2.44
CA THR A 597 -27.47 2.66 3.62
C THR A 597 -26.61 1.46 4.04
N THR A 598 -25.55 1.18 3.30
CA THR A 598 -24.63 0.06 3.48
C THR A 598 -23.49 0.38 4.44
N SER A 599 -22.84 -0.64 5.00
CA SER A 599 -21.59 -0.48 5.73
C SER A 599 -20.56 -1.50 5.25
N ASN A 600 -19.28 -1.17 5.39
CA ASN A 600 -18.14 -2.06 5.20
C ASN A 600 -17.65 -2.56 6.56
N LEU A 601 -17.51 -1.66 7.53
CA LEU A 601 -17.07 -1.98 8.89
C LEU A 601 -18.14 -1.64 9.91
N ASN A 602 -18.26 -2.44 10.95
CA ASN A 602 -19.08 -2.15 12.12
C ASN A 602 -18.21 -2.37 13.37
N LEU A 603 -17.97 -1.32 14.14
CA LEU A 603 -17.00 -1.34 15.24
C LEU A 603 -17.61 -0.84 16.55
N THR A 604 -17.16 -1.40 17.66
CA THR A 604 -17.37 -0.82 19.00
C THR A 604 -16.25 0.15 19.34
N ALA A 605 -16.46 1.00 20.35
CA ALA A 605 -15.45 1.96 20.82
C ALA A 605 -14.11 1.27 21.14
N GLY A 606 -13.00 1.89 20.74
CA GLY A 606 -11.64 1.39 20.98
C GLY A 606 -11.21 0.17 20.15
N GLN A 607 -12.09 -0.40 19.33
CA GLN A 607 -11.78 -1.61 18.55
C GLN A 607 -10.83 -1.33 17.37
N ILE A 608 -9.98 -2.31 17.04
CA ILE A 608 -9.26 -2.38 15.77
C ILE A 608 -9.86 -3.52 14.95
N LEU A 609 -10.47 -3.21 13.80
CA LEU A 609 -11.17 -4.21 13.00
C LEU A 609 -10.88 -4.00 11.50
N PRO A 610 -10.25 -4.99 10.82
CA PRO A 610 -10.15 -5.02 9.37
C PRO A 610 -11.36 -5.72 8.74
N ASN A 611 -11.73 -5.30 7.54
CA ASN A 611 -12.58 -6.04 6.62
C ASN A 611 -12.15 -5.74 5.18
N LEU A 612 -11.96 -6.78 4.37
CA LEU A 612 -11.75 -6.59 2.94
C LEU A 612 -12.96 -5.85 2.35
N SER A 613 -12.71 -4.95 1.42
CA SER A 613 -13.74 -4.16 0.76
C SER A 613 -13.46 -4.13 -0.73
N SER A 614 -14.45 -4.55 -1.51
CA SER A 614 -14.48 -4.33 -2.96
C SER A 614 -15.42 -3.15 -3.21
N VAL A 615 -14.88 -2.08 -3.80
CA VAL A 615 -15.58 -0.80 -3.91
C VAL A 615 -15.45 -0.29 -5.34
N ALA A 616 -16.58 0.01 -5.97
CA ALA A 616 -16.60 0.71 -7.26
C ALA A 616 -15.88 2.06 -7.15
N LEU A 617 -15.17 2.45 -8.20
CA LEU A 617 -14.41 3.70 -8.26
C LEU A 617 -15.23 4.80 -8.95
N GLY A 618 -15.04 6.04 -8.50
CA GLY A 618 -15.41 7.23 -9.26
C GLY A 618 -14.48 7.45 -10.48
N PRO A 619 -14.82 8.39 -11.37
CA PRO A 619 -14.08 8.63 -12.62
C PRO A 619 -12.60 9.02 -12.40
N ASN A 620 -12.26 9.53 -11.22
CA ASN A 620 -10.88 9.91 -10.87
C ASN A 620 -10.14 8.85 -10.04
N ARG A 621 -10.64 7.60 -10.02
CA ARG A 621 -10.14 6.50 -9.16
C ARG A 621 -10.32 6.82 -7.68
N ASP A 622 -11.43 7.45 -7.35
CA ASP A 622 -11.74 7.96 -6.02
C ASP A 622 -12.97 7.31 -5.38
N VAL A 623 -12.93 7.22 -4.05
CA VAL A 623 -14.03 6.72 -3.21
C VAL A 623 -14.33 7.71 -2.10
N TRP A 624 -15.56 7.70 -1.62
CA TRP A 624 -15.97 8.36 -0.39
C TRP A 624 -15.82 7.40 0.79
N LEU A 625 -15.23 7.88 1.89
CA LEU A 625 -15.16 7.20 3.18
C LEU A 625 -16.04 7.95 4.18
N PHE A 626 -17.11 7.30 4.62
CA PHE A 626 -18.06 7.86 5.57
C PHE A 626 -17.95 7.17 6.92
N ASN A 627 -17.82 7.93 8.00
CA ASN A 627 -17.95 7.47 9.38
C ASN A 627 -19.31 7.90 9.96
N ASN A 628 -20.05 6.99 10.59
CA ASN A 628 -21.38 7.31 11.12
C ASN A 628 -21.37 8.20 12.37
N ALA A 629 -20.50 7.92 13.35
CA ALA A 629 -20.50 8.58 14.65
C ALA A 629 -19.09 8.70 15.25
N GLY A 630 -18.92 9.68 16.15
CA GLY A 630 -17.66 9.94 16.85
C GLY A 630 -16.52 10.30 15.91
N THR A 631 -15.35 9.74 16.16
CA THR A 631 -14.11 9.92 15.39
C THR A 631 -13.45 8.56 15.25
N ILE A 632 -12.82 8.29 14.11
CA ILE A 632 -12.14 7.02 13.85
C ILE A 632 -10.88 7.23 13.03
N ASN A 633 -9.85 6.45 13.30
CA ASN A 633 -8.73 6.34 12.38
C ASN A 633 -9.00 5.25 11.34
N LEU A 634 -8.69 5.52 10.06
CA LEU A 634 -8.82 4.56 8.98
C LEU A 634 -7.45 4.24 8.39
N ILE A 635 -7.26 2.97 8.07
CA ILE A 635 -6.15 2.48 7.24
C ILE A 635 -6.77 1.74 6.06
N ALA A 636 -6.25 1.95 4.85
CA ALA A 636 -6.59 1.16 3.69
C ALA A 636 -5.33 0.60 3.03
N ASP A 637 -5.24 -0.73 2.99
CA ASP A 637 -4.18 -1.45 2.28
C ASP A 637 -4.79 -2.06 1.00
N LEU A 638 -4.39 -1.56 -0.17
CA LEU A 638 -4.84 -1.98 -1.49
C LEU A 638 -4.21 -3.33 -1.86
N ALA A 639 -5.05 -4.32 -2.18
CA ALA A 639 -4.63 -5.66 -2.63
C ALA A 639 -4.71 -5.83 -4.16
N GLY A 640 -5.42 -4.94 -4.85
CA GLY A 640 -5.56 -4.95 -6.29
C GLY A 640 -6.73 -4.10 -6.77
N TYR A 641 -6.94 -4.08 -8.08
CA TYR A 641 -8.01 -3.32 -8.71
C TYR A 641 -8.62 -4.11 -9.87
N PHE A 642 -9.80 -3.67 -10.32
CA PHE A 642 -10.44 -4.17 -11.52
C PHE A 642 -10.31 -3.14 -12.63
N ALA A 643 -9.88 -3.58 -13.81
CA ALA A 643 -9.85 -2.76 -15.02
C ALA A 643 -10.37 -3.56 -16.23
N PRO A 644 -11.00 -2.90 -17.22
CA PRO A 644 -11.25 -3.52 -18.52
C PRO A 644 -9.93 -4.01 -19.13
N ASP A 645 -10.01 -4.91 -20.11
CA ASP A 645 -8.85 -5.19 -20.95
C ASP A 645 -8.39 -3.87 -21.58
N ALA A 646 -7.08 -3.62 -21.62
CA ALA A 646 -6.53 -2.51 -22.38
C ALA A 646 -6.89 -2.75 -23.86
N GLU A 647 -7.64 -1.83 -24.46
CA GLU A 647 -7.89 -1.82 -25.90
C GLU A 647 -6.60 -1.64 -26.70
#